data_AF-A0A3M1J381-F1
#
_entry.id   AF-A0A3M1J381-F1
#
_cell.length_a   1.000
_cell.length_b   1.000
_cell.length_c   1.000
_cell.angle_alpha   90.00
_cell.angle_beta   90.00
_cell.angle_gamma   90.00
#
_symmetry.space_group_name_H-M   'P 1'
#
loop_
_entity.id
_entity.type
_entity.pdbx_description
1 polymer ?
#
loop_
_entity_poly.entity_id
_entity_poly.type
_entity_poly.pdbx_seq_one_letter_code
_entity_poly.pdbx_strand_id
1 'polypeptide(L)'
;MGVISRYTLRLLTIQQFRRALGVITACEFLRIHNLDRPGALTGWRPKDCSNKEKFIWGGLRFSAGLWVGGNVTPNSMLSVGPLPAPSGGLIWYVGALDALRGVTNNGYDGPDKKLQKDSQKASRREVKGEAAQILNCPCCQSILAVPDEGLDAGQHTIHFVIKGGRTTAPPLNILQPPGLSVTIDGAAYTSHATPDYRTLSLTFTIPPDNAISARQLDEWWYKTIVPALGKNVTLLSARPARPGYFILSYPTSQKTTVAYDFDLYCPNPECELNQHAWAEAVPLSTNDRGYNPAAGGQLSFGFGATESAGALPYINHMQWQAVLPAFQVAQNHPVSRRIPIPACTVDDQVYHRCPSLVIATVDKFARLAFEPKAASLFGNVDHYHSRWGYYREGSPPSWGTLPTECRPHPPDFAKGKVLNVPVQPFEPPDLILQDELHLIEGPLGSMVGLYETAVDLLCQRQQNKQTIIPKYVASTATVRQAESQVQALFNRRLAQFPPSAISADDRFFAIDHEVHPLDSQRPGRLYVAVCAPGKGAQTPIVRIWSSLLQTVYQRWQQNQASDLDRFWTLVGYFNAIRELAGALSLYRQDIPERIAFRAGANARSIPEDRRIELSSRRSSLELPGLLKRLEVNAPDALDAALATSMFGTGVDVDRLGLMVVHGQPKTTASYIQATGRVGRQGGGLIISFFRASRPRDLDHYEFFTGYHRALYRHVEPITVAPFSPRARERGLGPLAVIFLRQAQEIAGNAVSDEWRVQQRLSGAYYSLAYRMGTHRNDPEVDIIPDLMEQRASQQPAGRRPAPNAVLVEAASELDRWASLARQHPGADIFVYYEPTLFRPPERHVVLGDAHHRFQKFDEVYENAPQSLREVEETTGFKS
;
A
#
# COMPACT_ATOMS: atom_id res chain seq x y z
N MET A 1 2.56 15.40 -8.52
CA MET A 1 3.03 14.00 -8.34
C MET A 1 3.85 13.62 -9.56
N GLY A 2 5.00 12.96 -9.40
CA GLY A 2 5.86 12.61 -10.55
C GLY A 2 5.72 11.15 -11.00
N VAL A 3 5.56 10.21 -10.07
CA VAL A 3 5.66 8.77 -10.38
C VAL A 3 4.51 7.96 -9.78
N ILE A 4 3.92 7.07 -10.58
CA ILE A 4 3.02 6.01 -10.10
C ILE A 4 3.69 4.65 -10.31
N SER A 5 4.00 3.95 -9.22
CA SER A 5 4.41 2.54 -9.24
C SER A 5 3.22 1.63 -8.96
N ARG A 6 2.97 0.64 -9.81
CA ARG A 6 1.76 -0.18 -9.84
C ARG A 6 2.10 -1.63 -9.59
N TYR A 7 1.30 -2.26 -8.74
CA TYR A 7 1.41 -3.67 -8.42
C TYR A 7 0.10 -4.37 -8.69
N THR A 8 0.20 -5.60 -9.17
CA THR A 8 -0.98 -6.45 -9.33
C THR A 8 -1.46 -6.95 -7.96
N LEU A 9 -0.55 -7.35 -7.07
CA LEU A 9 -0.86 -7.97 -5.77
C LEU A 9 -0.67 -7.01 -4.59
N ARG A 10 -1.69 -6.89 -3.74
CA ARG A 10 -1.73 -6.01 -2.56
C ARG A 10 -0.60 -6.23 -1.55
N LEU A 11 -0.16 -7.47 -1.40
CA LEU A 11 0.82 -7.86 -0.40
C LEU A 11 2.23 -7.34 -0.73
N LEU A 12 2.67 -7.56 -1.97
CA LEU A 12 4.00 -7.12 -2.42
C LEU A 12 4.14 -5.61 -2.20
N THR A 13 3.03 -4.91 -2.39
CA THR A 13 2.97 -3.46 -2.32
C THR A 13 3.46 -2.87 -1.00
N ILE A 14 3.21 -3.51 0.16
CA ILE A 14 3.66 -2.98 1.46
C ILE A 14 5.17 -3.11 1.62
N GLN A 15 5.75 -4.26 1.28
CA GLN A 15 7.19 -4.45 1.34
C GLN A 15 7.92 -3.52 0.37
N GLN A 16 7.39 -3.38 -0.84
CA GLN A 16 7.93 -2.46 -1.84
C GLN A 16 7.77 -1.00 -1.39
N PHE A 17 6.67 -0.65 -0.73
CA PHE A 17 6.49 0.66 -0.11
C PHE A 17 7.54 0.94 0.96
N ARG A 18 7.84 -0.01 1.83
CA ARG A 18 8.90 0.16 2.84
C ARG A 18 10.29 0.34 2.20
N ARG A 19 10.61 -0.41 1.14
CA ARG A 19 11.87 -0.26 0.38
C ARG A 19 11.94 1.11 -0.31
N ALA A 20 10.88 1.51 -1.01
CA ALA A 20 10.80 2.81 -1.68
C ALA A 20 10.83 3.98 -0.69
N LEU A 21 10.23 3.83 0.49
CA LEU A 21 10.23 4.86 1.53
C LEU A 21 11.65 5.19 2.01
N GLY A 22 12.54 4.19 2.09
CA GLY A 22 13.95 4.42 2.39
C GLY A 22 14.62 5.35 1.37
N VAL A 23 14.38 5.10 0.08
CA VAL A 23 14.88 5.94 -1.03
C VAL A 23 14.29 7.35 -0.95
N ILE A 24 12.98 7.48 -0.74
CA ILE A 24 12.31 8.79 -0.68
C ILE A 24 12.73 9.58 0.57
N THR A 25 12.98 8.91 1.70
CA THR A 25 13.52 9.54 2.91
C THR A 25 14.95 10.03 2.67
N ALA A 26 15.76 9.28 1.91
CA ALA A 26 17.08 9.75 1.50
C ALA A 26 16.98 10.96 0.56
N CYS A 27 16.07 10.96 -0.42
CA CYS A 27 15.82 12.14 -1.27
C CYS A 27 15.44 13.36 -0.43
N GLU A 28 14.57 13.18 0.57
CA GLU A 28 14.16 14.26 1.47
C GLU A 28 15.32 14.78 2.34
N PHE A 29 16.16 13.89 2.85
CA PHE A 29 17.39 14.26 3.53
C PHE A 29 18.34 15.06 2.63
N LEU A 30 18.53 14.62 1.38
CA LEU A 30 19.37 15.30 0.41
C LEU A 30 18.80 16.67 0.00
N ARG A 31 17.47 16.83 -0.02
CA ARG A 31 16.79 18.11 -0.30
C ARG A 31 17.18 19.20 0.71
N ILE A 32 17.23 18.85 1.98
CA ILE A 32 17.50 19.76 3.11
C ILE A 32 18.96 19.74 3.58
N HIS A 33 19.84 18.98 2.93
CA HIS A 33 21.25 18.86 3.30
C HIS A 33 21.91 20.24 3.48
N ASN A 34 22.68 20.42 4.55
CA ASN A 34 23.30 21.69 4.99
C ASN A 34 22.33 22.82 5.43
N LEU A 35 21.03 22.57 5.65
CA LEU A 35 20.10 23.60 6.14
C LEU A 35 20.49 24.13 7.55
N ASP A 36 21.06 23.26 8.37
CA ASP A 36 21.55 23.52 9.71
C ASP A 36 22.91 24.23 9.75
N ARG A 37 23.62 24.34 8.61
CA ARG A 37 24.96 24.95 8.52
C ARG A 37 24.89 26.40 8.05
N PRO A 38 25.26 27.38 8.89
CA PRO A 38 25.30 28.79 8.51
C PRO A 38 26.21 29.03 7.30
N GLY A 39 25.75 29.84 6.34
CA GLY A 39 26.51 30.21 5.13
C GLY A 39 26.62 29.12 4.05
N ALA A 40 26.17 27.89 4.31
CA ALA A 40 26.19 26.81 3.33
C ALA A 40 25.00 26.86 2.35
N LEU A 41 25.18 26.28 1.16
CA LEU A 41 24.10 26.12 0.18
C LEU A 41 23.24 24.91 0.53
N THR A 42 21.95 25.13 0.80
CA THR A 42 20.99 24.07 1.12
C THR A 42 20.70 23.17 -0.09
N GLY A 43 20.69 21.85 0.13
CA GLY A 43 20.52 20.80 -0.87
C GLY A 43 21.83 20.10 -1.22
N TRP A 44 21.82 18.78 -1.37
CA TRP A 44 23.01 18.03 -1.77
C TRP A 44 23.41 18.36 -3.21
N ARG A 45 24.71 18.46 -3.46
CA ARG A 45 25.30 18.73 -4.78
C ARG A 45 26.57 17.90 -4.98
N PRO A 46 26.84 17.42 -6.20
CA PRO A 46 28.17 16.96 -6.58
C PRO A 46 29.22 18.06 -6.43
N LYS A 47 30.49 17.68 -6.26
CA LYS A 47 31.60 18.63 -6.07
C LYS A 47 31.69 19.67 -7.20
N ASP A 48 31.47 19.24 -8.45
CA ASP A 48 31.61 20.08 -9.65
C ASP A 48 30.30 20.79 -10.05
N CYS A 49 29.29 20.83 -9.18
CA CYS A 49 28.03 21.50 -9.48
C CYS A 49 28.20 23.02 -9.58
N SER A 50 27.97 23.56 -10.77
CA SER A 50 28.03 24.99 -11.06
C SER A 50 26.84 25.77 -10.49
N ASN A 51 25.69 25.14 -10.28
CA ASN A 51 24.50 25.80 -9.74
C ASN A 51 24.69 26.14 -8.24
N LYS A 52 24.68 27.45 -7.93
CA LYS A 52 24.81 28.00 -6.57
C LYS A 52 23.49 28.50 -5.97
N GLU A 53 22.35 28.20 -6.59
CA GLU A 53 21.03 28.53 -6.05
C GLU A 53 20.82 27.87 -4.68
N LYS A 54 20.32 28.62 -3.71
CA LYS A 54 19.91 28.10 -2.40
C LYS A 54 18.62 27.29 -2.59
N PHE A 55 18.55 26.07 -2.05
CA PHE A 55 17.44 25.11 -2.27
C PHE A 55 17.30 24.67 -3.74
N ILE A 56 18.36 24.08 -4.30
CA ILE A 56 18.38 23.55 -5.69
C ILE A 56 17.28 22.51 -5.99
N TRP A 57 16.79 21.82 -4.95
CA TRP A 57 15.73 20.81 -5.04
C TRP A 57 14.34 21.34 -4.66
N GLY A 58 14.21 22.65 -4.44
CA GLY A 58 12.95 23.31 -4.06
C GLY A 58 12.57 23.20 -2.58
N GLY A 59 11.49 23.92 -2.23
CA GLY A 59 10.95 23.97 -0.86
C GLY A 59 9.94 22.87 -0.52
N LEU A 60 9.34 22.24 -1.54
CA LEU A 60 8.36 21.15 -1.37
C LEU A 60 9.05 19.85 -0.96
N ARG A 61 8.46 19.12 -0.01
CA ARG A 61 9.03 17.83 0.44
C ARG A 61 8.89 16.72 -0.60
N PHE A 62 9.87 15.82 -0.65
CA PHE A 62 9.70 14.52 -1.30
C PHE A 62 8.89 13.60 -0.39
N SER A 63 7.89 12.91 -0.94
CA SER A 63 7.09 11.96 -0.15
C SER A 63 6.56 10.77 -0.95
N ALA A 64 6.26 9.69 -0.23
CA ALA A 64 5.75 8.43 -0.77
C ALA A 64 4.33 8.17 -0.24
N GLY A 65 3.39 7.90 -1.14
CA GLY A 65 2.01 7.49 -0.82
C GLY A 65 1.75 6.03 -1.08
N LEU A 66 0.95 5.39 -0.23
CA LEU A 66 0.45 4.04 -0.42
C LEU A 66 -1.04 4.09 -0.77
N TRP A 67 -1.39 3.73 -2.00
CA TRP A 67 -2.75 3.79 -2.55
C TRP A 67 -3.24 2.38 -2.94
N VAL A 68 -3.66 1.60 -1.95
CA VAL A 68 -4.01 0.17 -2.12
C VAL A 68 -5.38 -0.18 -1.52
N GLY A 69 -5.95 -1.34 -1.86
CA GLY A 69 -7.30 -1.71 -1.40
C GLY A 69 -7.54 -1.54 0.11
N GLY A 70 -8.76 -1.15 0.50
CA GLY A 70 -9.14 -0.73 1.86
C GLY A 70 -8.96 -1.76 2.98
N ASN A 71 -8.67 -3.02 2.65
CA ASN A 71 -8.31 -4.05 3.63
C ASN A 71 -6.86 -3.92 4.11
N VAL A 72 -6.01 -3.18 3.39
CA VAL A 72 -4.59 -2.99 3.72
C VAL A 72 -4.39 -1.62 4.36
N THR A 73 -4.74 -0.54 3.69
CA THR A 73 -4.68 0.83 4.22
C THR A 73 -6.09 1.40 4.40
N PRO A 74 -6.35 2.22 5.44
CA PRO A 74 -7.62 2.91 5.56
C PRO A 74 -7.83 3.87 4.39
N ASN A 75 -9.08 3.95 3.91
CA ASN A 75 -9.45 4.93 2.89
C ASN A 75 -9.66 6.32 3.52
N SER A 76 -10.28 6.37 4.70
CA SER A 76 -10.70 7.63 5.32
C SER A 76 -9.85 7.97 6.54
N MET A 77 -9.49 9.25 6.66
CA MET A 77 -8.79 9.78 7.84
C MET A 77 -9.68 9.79 9.08
N LEU A 78 -10.93 10.20 8.90
CA LEU A 78 -11.91 10.39 9.97
C LEU A 78 -12.90 9.23 10.05
N SER A 79 -13.33 8.92 11.27
CA SER A 79 -14.36 7.91 11.52
C SER A 79 -15.74 8.40 11.08
N VAL A 80 -16.58 7.47 10.64
CA VAL A 80 -17.95 7.73 10.18
C VAL A 80 -18.94 6.91 11.02
N GLY A 81 -19.95 7.58 11.58
CA GLY A 81 -21.00 6.98 12.40
C GLY A 81 -20.95 7.41 13.87
N PRO A 82 -21.74 6.77 14.75
CA PRO A 82 -22.55 5.56 14.51
C PRO A 82 -23.68 5.73 13.48
N LEU A 83 -23.90 4.72 12.64
CA LEU A 83 -24.97 4.65 11.63
C LEU A 83 -25.85 3.41 11.88
N PRO A 84 -27.14 3.39 11.51
CA PRO A 84 -27.96 2.18 11.59
C PRO A 84 -27.39 1.05 10.72
N ALA A 85 -27.41 -0.19 11.23
CA ALA A 85 -27.02 -1.40 10.47
C ALA A 85 -28.27 -2.21 10.04
N PRO A 86 -28.22 -3.00 8.94
CA PRO A 86 -29.40 -3.72 8.43
C PRO A 86 -29.82 -4.86 9.36
N SER A 87 -28.86 -5.44 10.08
CA SER A 87 -29.07 -6.48 11.09
C SER A 87 -29.59 -5.93 12.43
N GLY A 88 -29.90 -4.63 12.52
CA GLY A 88 -30.20 -3.93 13.76
C GLY A 88 -28.95 -3.40 14.48
N GLY A 89 -29.13 -2.34 15.27
CA GLY A 89 -28.08 -1.66 16.02
C GLY A 89 -27.34 -0.56 15.24
N LEU A 90 -26.22 -0.10 15.79
CA LEU A 90 -25.44 1.02 15.28
C LEU A 90 -24.01 0.56 14.90
N ILE A 91 -23.59 0.80 13.67
CA ILE A 91 -22.24 0.53 13.17
C ILE A 91 -21.38 1.80 13.14
N TRP A 92 -20.12 1.69 13.54
CA TRP A 92 -19.13 2.76 13.47
C TRP A 92 -17.95 2.34 12.61
N TYR A 93 -17.69 3.09 11.54
CA TYR A 93 -16.54 2.90 10.66
C TYR A 93 -15.38 3.70 11.22
N VAL A 94 -14.35 2.99 11.65
CA VAL A 94 -13.21 3.61 12.32
C VAL A 94 -12.25 4.13 11.26
N GLY A 95 -12.00 5.44 11.29
CA GLY A 95 -11.01 6.10 10.44
C GLY A 95 -9.60 5.95 10.99
N ALA A 96 -8.62 6.32 10.19
CA ALA A 96 -7.21 6.14 10.52
C ALA A 96 -6.79 6.74 11.87
N LEU A 97 -7.28 7.95 12.23
CA LEU A 97 -6.89 8.61 13.48
C LEU A 97 -7.33 7.85 14.73
N ASP A 98 -8.56 7.32 14.73
CA ASP A 98 -9.10 6.58 15.86
C ASP A 98 -8.51 5.17 15.93
N ALA A 99 -8.24 4.54 14.78
CA ALA A 99 -7.49 3.27 14.72
C ALA A 99 -6.07 3.43 15.30
N LEU A 100 -5.34 4.49 14.93
CA LEU A 100 -4.00 4.79 15.48
C LEU A 100 -4.01 5.02 16.99
N ARG A 101 -5.11 5.55 17.54
CA ARG A 101 -5.30 5.72 18.98
C ARG A 101 -5.63 4.43 19.71
N GLY A 102 -5.95 3.36 18.99
CA GLY A 102 -6.21 2.03 19.56
C GLY A 102 -7.67 1.60 19.57
N VAL A 103 -8.55 2.26 18.80
CA VAL A 103 -9.90 1.73 18.60
C VAL A 103 -9.81 0.44 17.78
N THR A 104 -10.38 -0.64 18.31
CA THR A 104 -10.46 -1.95 17.68
C THR A 104 -11.92 -2.33 17.40
N ASN A 105 -12.13 -3.45 16.69
CA ASN A 105 -13.47 -4.03 16.53
C ASN A 105 -14.15 -4.34 17.88
N ASN A 106 -13.36 -4.62 18.93
CA ASN A 106 -13.83 -4.92 20.28
C ASN A 106 -14.10 -3.66 21.14
N GLY A 107 -13.80 -2.47 20.62
CA GLY A 107 -13.97 -1.20 21.33
C GLY A 107 -12.66 -0.48 21.60
N TYR A 108 -12.70 0.41 22.59
CA TYR A 108 -11.57 1.24 23.01
C TYR A 108 -11.46 1.24 24.53
N ASP A 109 -10.29 0.87 25.04
CA ASP A 109 -9.96 0.80 26.46
C ASP A 109 -8.82 1.76 26.87
N GLY A 110 -8.42 2.66 25.96
CA GLY A 110 -7.44 3.70 26.23
C GLY A 110 -7.97 4.85 27.10
N PRO A 111 -7.13 5.85 27.43
CA PRO A 111 -7.44 6.87 28.43
C PRO A 111 -8.43 7.96 27.98
N ASP A 112 -8.73 8.04 26.67
CA ASP A 112 -9.63 9.07 26.13
C ASP A 112 -11.10 8.73 26.45
N LYS A 113 -11.63 9.37 27.49
CA LYS A 113 -13.03 9.18 27.94
C LYS A 113 -14.06 9.54 26.87
N LYS A 114 -13.77 10.49 25.98
CA LYS A 114 -14.70 10.85 24.91
C LYS A 114 -14.73 9.74 23.87
N LEU A 115 -13.55 9.29 23.43
CA LEU A 115 -13.43 8.19 22.46
C LEU A 115 -14.01 6.88 23.01
N GLN A 116 -13.87 6.62 24.32
CA GLN A 116 -14.49 5.48 24.98
C GLN A 116 -16.03 5.54 24.91
N LYS A 117 -16.62 6.69 25.22
CA LYS A 117 -18.07 6.91 25.12
C LYS A 117 -18.55 6.80 23.67
N ASP A 118 -17.86 7.43 22.73
CA ASP A 118 -18.22 7.42 21.32
C ASP A 118 -18.12 6.01 20.73
N SER A 119 -17.07 5.28 21.12
CA SER A 119 -16.91 3.87 20.81
C SER A 119 -18.11 3.08 21.31
N GLN A 120 -18.50 3.21 22.59
CA GLN A 120 -19.61 2.46 23.20
C GLN A 120 -21.00 2.71 22.59
N LYS A 121 -21.23 3.83 21.89
CA LYS A 121 -22.50 4.12 21.22
C LYS A 121 -22.81 3.15 20.07
N ALA A 122 -21.79 2.53 19.48
CA ALA A 122 -21.95 1.59 18.38
C ALA A 122 -22.05 0.14 18.90
N SER A 123 -23.04 -0.61 18.43
CA SER A 123 -23.13 -2.05 18.66
C SER A 123 -22.08 -2.83 17.88
N ARG A 124 -21.64 -2.32 16.73
CA ARG A 124 -20.59 -2.91 15.89
C ARG A 124 -19.57 -1.86 15.46
N ARG A 125 -18.30 -2.25 15.39
CA ARG A 125 -17.20 -1.40 14.91
C ARG A 125 -16.51 -2.11 13.77
N GLU A 126 -16.17 -1.35 12.74
CA GLU A 126 -15.47 -1.87 11.58
C GLU A 126 -14.21 -1.06 11.37
N VAL A 127 -13.09 -1.65 11.77
CA VAL A 127 -11.75 -1.16 11.47
C VAL A 127 -11.30 -1.81 10.16
N LYS A 128 -11.16 -1.02 9.09
CA LYS A 128 -10.65 -1.47 7.79
C LYS A 128 -9.27 -0.90 7.52
N GLY A 129 -8.33 -1.79 7.20
CA GLY A 129 -6.93 -1.45 6.97
C GLY A 129 -6.19 -1.09 8.26
N GLU A 130 -4.87 -1.09 8.18
CA GLU A 130 -3.98 -0.64 9.26
C GLU A 130 -3.30 0.66 8.80
N ALA A 131 -3.48 1.74 9.56
CA ALA A 131 -2.86 3.03 9.30
C ALA A 131 -1.34 2.99 9.61
N ALA A 132 -0.96 2.18 10.59
CA ALA A 132 0.41 2.02 11.09
C ALA A 132 1.27 1.07 10.23
N GLN A 133 1.33 1.31 8.92
CA GLN A 133 2.06 0.44 7.98
C GLN A 133 3.59 0.47 8.13
N ILE A 134 4.14 1.51 8.76
CA ILE A 134 5.58 1.71 8.95
C ILE A 134 5.93 1.35 10.39
N LEU A 135 6.36 0.09 10.58
CA LEU A 135 6.68 -0.46 11.89
C LEU A 135 8.04 0.01 12.42
N ASN A 136 9.01 0.22 11.53
CA ASN A 136 10.38 0.57 11.87
C ASN A 136 10.85 1.80 11.08
N CYS A 137 11.74 2.58 11.69
CA CYS A 137 12.38 3.72 11.04
C CYS A 137 13.19 3.27 9.82
N PRO A 138 12.97 3.86 8.62
CA PRO A 138 13.74 3.48 7.43
C PRO A 138 15.23 3.82 7.53
N CYS A 139 15.63 4.69 8.47
CA CYS A 139 17.01 5.08 8.70
C CYS A 139 17.71 4.19 9.76
N CYS A 140 17.21 4.15 10.99
CA CYS A 140 17.88 3.47 12.11
C CYS A 140 17.17 2.19 12.61
N GLN A 141 16.11 1.74 11.94
CA GLN A 141 15.30 0.56 12.32
C GLN A 141 14.60 0.61 13.70
N SER A 142 14.70 1.73 14.44
CA SER A 142 13.94 1.97 15.68
C SER A 142 12.44 1.71 15.49
N ILE A 143 11.79 1.14 16.51
CA ILE A 143 10.35 0.85 16.51
C ILE A 143 9.56 2.17 16.43
N LEU A 144 8.66 2.26 15.45
CA LEU A 144 7.68 3.35 15.27
C LEU A 144 6.26 2.87 15.59
N ALA A 145 5.99 1.59 15.40
CA ALA A 145 4.73 0.92 15.73
C ALA A 145 5.01 -0.54 16.08
N VAL A 146 4.43 -1.00 17.19
CA VAL A 146 4.49 -2.42 17.59
C VAL A 146 3.57 -3.23 16.67
N PRO A 147 4.03 -4.31 16.04
CA PRO A 147 3.16 -5.12 15.18
C PRO A 147 2.02 -5.75 15.98
N ASP A 148 0.95 -6.18 15.30
CA ASP A 148 -0.21 -6.78 15.96
C ASP A 148 0.12 -8.09 16.68
N GLU A 149 1.13 -8.83 16.19
CA GLU A 149 1.67 -10.04 16.84
C GLU A 149 2.40 -9.74 18.16
N GLY A 150 2.79 -8.48 18.39
CA GLY A 150 3.56 -8.05 19.57
C GLY A 150 5.08 -8.08 19.36
N LEU A 151 5.81 -7.81 20.43
CA LEU A 151 7.27 -7.93 20.47
C LEU A 151 7.66 -9.30 20.99
N ASP A 152 8.41 -10.06 20.20
CA ASP A 152 8.89 -11.40 20.54
C ASP A 152 10.03 -11.39 21.57
N ALA A 153 10.47 -12.57 22.00
CA ALA A 153 11.65 -12.75 22.84
C ALA A 153 12.89 -12.01 22.30
N GLY A 154 13.70 -11.47 23.21
CA GLY A 154 14.89 -10.69 22.89
C GLY A 154 14.91 -9.31 23.55
N GLN A 155 15.98 -8.57 23.30
CA GLN A 155 16.14 -7.20 23.79
C GLN A 155 15.49 -6.20 22.83
N HIS A 156 14.71 -5.28 23.39
CA HIS A 156 14.00 -4.23 22.66
C HIS A 156 14.24 -2.87 23.31
N THR A 157 14.23 -1.82 22.49
CA THR A 157 14.25 -0.43 22.96
C THR A 157 13.08 0.34 22.37
N ILE A 158 12.30 1.00 23.23
CA ILE A 158 11.19 1.86 22.84
C ILE A 158 11.46 3.28 23.33
N HIS A 159 11.21 4.26 22.45
CA HIS A 159 11.42 5.67 22.72
C HIS A 159 10.08 6.39 22.80
N PHE A 160 9.80 7.05 23.92
CA PHE A 160 8.57 7.81 24.15
C PHE A 160 8.86 9.31 24.18
N VAL A 161 8.29 10.06 23.24
CA VAL A 161 8.37 11.52 23.25
C VAL A 161 7.28 12.09 24.14
N ILE A 162 7.69 12.76 25.22
CA ILE A 162 6.79 13.28 26.25
C ILE A 162 6.94 14.80 26.43
N LYS A 163 5.86 15.40 26.90
CA LYS A 163 5.83 16.75 27.47
C LYS A 163 5.62 16.66 28.98
N GLY A 164 6.38 17.44 29.76
CA GLY A 164 6.26 17.50 31.21
C GLY A 164 7.02 16.39 31.93
N GLY A 165 6.56 16.03 33.14
CA GLY A 165 7.19 15.01 33.98
C GLY A 165 8.49 15.44 34.67
N ARG A 166 9.15 14.47 35.32
CA ARG A 166 10.45 14.63 35.97
C ARG A 166 11.55 15.00 34.97
N THR A 167 12.59 15.67 35.47
CA THR A 167 13.78 16.04 34.69
C THR A 167 14.78 14.89 34.53
N THR A 168 14.76 13.92 35.44
CA THR A 168 15.64 12.74 35.46
C THR A 168 14.84 11.44 35.36
N ALA A 169 15.42 10.43 34.73
CA ALA A 169 14.75 9.15 34.50
C ALA A 169 14.43 8.49 35.85
N PRO A 170 13.23 7.95 36.04
CA PRO A 170 12.89 7.21 37.25
C PRO A 170 13.80 5.96 37.42
N PRO A 171 14.08 5.54 38.66
CA PRO A 171 14.80 4.30 38.93
C PRO A 171 14.19 3.08 38.23
N LEU A 172 15.01 2.14 37.74
CA LEU A 172 14.53 1.01 36.93
C LEU A 172 13.52 0.13 37.69
N ASN A 173 13.69 -0.04 39.00
CA ASN A 173 12.82 -0.86 39.84
C ASN A 173 11.36 -0.37 39.87
N ILE A 174 11.11 0.93 39.72
CA ILE A 174 9.74 1.49 39.70
C ILE A 174 9.11 1.49 38.31
N LEU A 175 9.89 1.16 37.27
CA LEU A 175 9.39 1.00 35.91
C LEU A 175 8.95 -0.44 35.63
N GLN A 176 9.26 -1.39 36.52
CA GLN A 176 8.97 -2.80 36.35
C GLN A 176 7.46 -3.05 36.16
N PRO A 177 7.02 -3.64 35.03
CA PRO A 177 5.60 -3.89 34.80
C PRO A 177 5.06 -4.98 35.75
N PRO A 178 3.92 -4.75 36.43
CA PRO A 178 3.29 -5.78 37.23
C PRO A 178 2.69 -6.88 36.33
N GLY A 179 3.08 -8.14 36.57
CA GLY A 179 2.50 -9.31 35.88
C GLY A 179 3.03 -9.57 34.47
N LEU A 180 4.01 -8.80 33.97
CA LEU A 180 4.73 -9.09 32.73
C LEU A 180 6.13 -9.63 33.06
N SER A 181 6.48 -10.77 32.46
CA SER A 181 7.81 -11.38 32.61
C SER A 181 8.79 -10.68 31.69
N VAL A 182 9.33 -9.54 32.11
CA VAL A 182 10.24 -8.68 31.35
C VAL A 182 11.34 -8.18 32.29
N THR A 183 12.57 -8.05 31.82
CA THR A 183 13.65 -7.41 32.61
C THR A 183 13.93 -6.03 32.04
N ILE A 184 13.98 -4.99 32.87
CA ILE A 184 14.33 -3.64 32.42
C ILE A 184 15.84 -3.47 32.50
N ASP A 185 16.46 -3.27 31.34
CA ASP A 185 17.91 -3.16 31.20
C ASP A 185 18.39 -1.72 31.38
N GLY A 186 17.57 -0.73 31.00
CA GLY A 186 17.94 0.67 31.12
C GLY A 186 16.82 1.67 30.79
N ALA A 187 16.94 2.87 31.34
CA ALA A 187 16.06 4.00 31.06
C ALA A 187 16.90 5.28 30.93
N ALA A 188 16.83 5.94 29.77
CA ALA A 188 17.58 7.15 29.47
C ALA A 188 16.66 8.31 29.08
N TYR A 189 17.02 9.52 29.49
CA TYR A 189 16.34 10.74 29.06
C TYR A 189 17.21 11.57 28.11
N THR A 190 16.59 12.03 27.03
CA THR A 190 17.18 13.02 26.13
C THR A 190 16.30 14.27 26.07
N SER A 191 16.85 15.41 26.47
CA SER A 191 16.16 16.70 26.43
C SER A 191 16.05 17.24 25.00
N HIS A 192 14.93 17.88 24.67
CA HIS A 192 14.75 18.56 23.39
C HIS A 192 15.14 20.03 23.48
N ALA A 193 15.19 20.71 22.33
CA ALA A 193 15.48 22.15 22.25
C ALA A 193 14.42 23.00 22.96
N THR A 194 13.14 22.66 22.73
CA THR A 194 12.03 23.33 23.40
C THR A 194 11.94 22.85 24.85
N PRO A 195 11.95 23.77 25.84
CA PRO A 195 11.74 23.42 27.24
C PRO A 195 10.44 22.60 27.42
N ASP A 196 10.42 21.73 28.43
CA ASP A 196 9.34 20.76 28.75
C ASP A 196 9.26 19.49 27.90
N TYR A 197 9.98 19.39 26.78
CA TYR A 197 9.93 18.21 25.91
C TYR A 197 11.15 17.30 26.09
N ARG A 198 10.92 16.00 26.20
CA ARG A 198 11.96 14.98 26.40
C ARG A 198 11.62 13.69 25.68
N THR A 199 12.64 12.88 25.39
CA THR A 199 12.46 11.48 24.98
C THR A 199 12.89 10.55 26.10
N LEU A 200 12.02 9.62 26.51
CA LEU A 200 12.35 8.47 27.37
C LEU A 200 12.69 7.27 26.52
N SER A 201 13.93 6.81 26.56
CA SER A 201 14.37 5.57 25.93
C SER A 201 14.37 4.45 26.97
N LEU A 202 13.53 3.43 26.78
CA LEU A 202 13.39 2.30 27.68
C LEU A 202 13.88 1.03 26.98
N THR A 203 14.93 0.41 27.51
CA THR A 203 15.48 -0.85 27.02
C THR A 203 15.09 -1.97 27.97
N PHE A 204 14.57 -3.06 27.42
CA PHE A 204 14.10 -4.20 28.18
C PHE A 204 14.27 -5.50 27.41
N THR A 205 14.38 -6.61 28.14
CA THR A 205 14.54 -7.96 27.59
C THR A 205 13.30 -8.81 27.89
N ILE A 206 12.75 -9.40 26.83
CA ILE A 206 11.67 -10.39 26.88
C ILE A 206 12.31 -11.78 26.88
N PRO A 207 12.01 -12.65 27.86
CA PRO A 207 12.57 -13.99 27.93
C PRO A 207 12.07 -14.88 26.78
N PRO A 208 12.75 -16.01 26.49
CA PRO A 208 12.31 -16.99 25.51
C PRO A 208 10.85 -17.42 25.73
N ASP A 209 10.15 -17.74 24.65
CA ASP A 209 8.74 -18.18 24.61
C ASP A 209 7.68 -17.15 25.08
N ASN A 210 8.10 -15.93 25.43
CA ASN A 210 7.20 -14.83 25.77
C ASN A 210 7.14 -13.78 24.66
N ALA A 211 6.03 -13.05 24.63
CA ALA A 211 5.85 -11.87 23.79
C ALA A 211 5.05 -10.79 24.54
N ILE A 212 5.23 -9.54 24.15
CA ILE A 212 4.44 -8.40 24.66
C ILE A 212 3.56 -7.87 23.54
N SER A 213 2.24 -7.98 23.69
CA SER A 213 1.29 -7.37 22.77
C SER A 213 1.29 -5.84 22.88
N ALA A 214 0.84 -5.16 21.81
CA ALA A 214 0.64 -3.70 21.80
C ALA A 214 -0.24 -3.22 22.97
N ARG A 215 -1.26 -4.00 23.36
CA ARG A 215 -2.13 -3.69 24.50
C ARG A 215 -1.40 -3.75 25.83
N GLN A 216 -0.63 -4.81 26.06
CA GLN A 216 0.17 -4.96 27.28
C GLN A 216 1.18 -3.82 27.44
N LEU A 217 1.79 -3.37 26.34
CA LEU A 217 2.67 -2.20 26.35
C LEU A 217 1.94 -0.90 26.73
N ASP A 218 0.74 -0.68 26.18
CA ASP A 218 -0.08 0.48 26.54
C ASP A 218 -0.49 0.45 28.02
N GLU A 219 -0.90 -0.72 28.52
CA GLU A 219 -1.23 -0.90 29.93
C GLU A 219 -0.02 -0.64 30.84
N TRP A 220 1.15 -1.15 30.46
CA TRP A 220 2.41 -0.89 31.16
C TRP A 220 2.68 0.61 31.23
N TRP A 221 2.52 1.32 30.11
CA TRP A 221 2.68 2.77 30.07
C TRP A 221 1.73 3.50 31.03
N TYR A 222 0.41 3.26 30.91
CA TYR A 222 -0.57 4.02 31.69
C TYR A 222 -0.61 3.65 33.17
N LYS A 223 -0.37 2.38 33.53
CA LYS A 223 -0.45 1.90 34.92
C LYS A 223 0.86 2.04 35.69
N THR A 224 2.01 2.05 35.01
CA THR A 224 3.33 2.00 35.68
C THR A 224 4.22 3.17 35.28
N ILE A 225 4.47 3.36 33.98
CA ILE A 225 5.45 4.35 33.51
C ILE A 225 4.95 5.77 33.80
N VAL A 226 3.76 6.15 33.35
CA VAL A 226 3.22 7.51 33.56
C VAL A 226 3.21 7.92 35.03
N PRO A 227 2.73 7.10 35.98
CA PRO A 227 2.84 7.40 37.41
C PRO A 227 4.28 7.61 37.90
N ALA A 228 5.25 6.83 37.41
CA ALA A 228 6.66 6.97 37.76
C ALA A 228 7.29 8.26 37.22
N LEU A 229 6.82 8.77 36.08
CA LEU A 229 7.29 10.00 35.45
C LEU A 229 6.79 11.29 36.14
N GLY A 230 5.82 11.20 37.06
CA GLY A 230 5.31 12.33 37.85
C GLY A 230 4.00 12.95 37.34
N LYS A 231 3.74 14.21 37.70
CA LYS A 231 2.49 14.92 37.34
C LYS A 231 2.62 15.59 35.96
N ASN A 232 1.48 15.75 35.28
CA ASN A 232 1.33 16.49 34.00
C ASN A 232 2.14 15.91 32.82
N VAL A 233 2.36 14.59 32.79
CA VAL A 233 3.03 13.92 31.67
C VAL A 233 2.03 13.74 30.53
N THR A 234 2.39 14.20 29.33
CA THR A 234 1.61 13.97 28.11
C THR A 234 2.48 13.25 27.09
N LEU A 235 2.01 12.10 26.60
CA LEU A 235 2.61 11.43 25.45
C LEU A 235 2.22 12.18 24.17
N LEU A 236 3.19 12.45 23.30
CA LEU A 236 2.92 13.15 22.03
C LEU A 236 2.58 12.23 20.87
N SER A 237 3.04 10.98 20.92
CA SER A 237 2.67 9.97 19.94
C SER A 237 1.21 9.54 20.12
N ALA A 238 0.63 8.91 19.10
CA ALA A 238 -0.77 8.51 19.06
C ALA A 238 -1.16 7.61 20.23
N ARG A 239 -0.26 6.68 20.58
CA ARG A 239 -0.33 5.79 21.75
C ARG A 239 1.06 5.20 22.04
N PRO A 240 1.29 4.58 23.21
CA PRO A 240 2.58 3.98 23.57
C PRO A 240 3.05 2.91 22.56
N ALA A 241 2.15 2.07 22.05
CA ALA A 241 2.46 1.08 21.01
C ALA A 241 2.59 1.64 19.58
N ARG A 242 2.47 2.96 19.40
CA ARG A 242 2.67 3.67 18.12
C ARG A 242 3.59 4.89 18.34
N PRO A 243 4.81 4.71 18.90
CA PRO A 243 5.68 5.81 19.35
C PRO A 243 6.15 6.75 18.24
N GLY A 244 6.14 6.31 16.98
CA GLY A 244 6.56 7.11 15.82
C GLY A 244 5.44 7.89 15.13
N TYR A 245 4.18 7.72 15.54
CA TYR A 245 3.01 8.35 14.91
C TYR A 245 2.53 9.53 15.74
N PHE A 246 2.52 10.74 15.19
CA PHE A 246 2.19 11.98 15.91
C PHE A 246 0.90 12.59 15.34
N ILE A 247 -0.15 12.65 16.16
CA ILE A 247 -1.46 13.14 15.73
C ILE A 247 -1.42 14.68 15.64
N LEU A 248 -1.72 15.21 14.46
CA LEU A 248 -1.89 16.63 14.22
C LEU A 248 -3.30 17.05 14.62
N SER A 249 -3.39 18.11 15.42
CA SER A 249 -4.66 18.61 15.93
C SER A 249 -4.72 20.13 15.92
N TYR A 250 -5.92 20.69 15.83
CA TYR A 250 -6.16 22.12 15.95
C TYR A 250 -7.17 22.41 17.07
N PRO A 251 -7.04 23.54 17.79
CA PRO A 251 -8.05 23.96 18.76
C PRO A 251 -9.35 24.31 18.04
N THR A 252 -10.49 24.34 18.74
CA THR A 252 -11.79 24.84 18.25
C THR A 252 -12.16 26.15 18.94
N SER A 253 -13.18 26.87 18.45
CA SER A 253 -13.74 28.05 19.12
C SER A 253 -14.22 27.74 20.55
N GLN A 254 -14.58 26.49 20.82
CA GLN A 254 -15.02 25.99 22.13
C GLN A 254 -13.85 25.54 23.03
N LYS A 255 -12.59 25.88 22.69
CA LYS A 255 -11.36 25.44 23.39
C LYS A 255 -11.19 23.92 23.46
N THR A 256 -11.90 23.16 22.63
CA THR A 256 -11.65 21.72 22.44
C THR A 256 -10.58 21.52 21.37
N THR A 257 -10.04 20.32 21.23
CA THR A 257 -9.03 20.00 20.20
C THR A 257 -9.59 18.94 19.26
N VAL A 258 -9.40 19.13 17.96
CA VAL A 258 -9.85 18.21 16.90
C VAL A 258 -8.63 17.72 16.13
N ALA A 259 -8.51 16.40 16.04
CA ALA A 259 -7.49 15.77 15.22
C ALA A 259 -7.91 15.78 13.74
N TYR A 260 -6.97 16.03 12.84
CA TYR A 260 -7.26 16.13 11.41
C TYR A 260 -6.32 15.31 10.53
N ASP A 261 -5.11 15.01 11.00
CA ASP A 261 -4.10 14.28 10.25
C ASP A 261 -3.02 13.74 11.23
N PHE A 262 -1.98 13.08 10.73
CA PHE A 262 -0.82 12.65 11.49
C PHE A 262 0.47 12.71 10.66
N ASP A 263 1.60 12.85 11.35
CA ASP A 263 2.94 12.76 10.78
C ASP A 263 3.76 11.66 11.45
N LEU A 264 4.78 11.16 10.76
CA LEU A 264 5.71 10.18 11.29
C LEU A 264 7.04 10.84 11.62
N TYR A 265 7.55 10.59 12.83
CA TYR A 265 8.90 10.98 13.23
C TYR A 265 9.59 9.80 13.90
N CYS A 266 10.89 9.66 13.68
CA CYS A 266 11.66 8.68 14.44
C CYS A 266 11.75 9.15 15.91
N PRO A 267 11.32 8.34 16.90
CA PRO A 267 11.39 8.74 18.29
C PRO A 267 12.81 8.56 18.87
N ASN A 268 13.67 7.73 18.26
CA ASN A 268 15.05 7.51 18.70
C ASN A 268 15.89 8.80 18.60
N PRO A 269 16.36 9.38 19.71
CA PRO A 269 17.13 10.63 19.70
C PRO A 269 18.45 10.55 18.93
N GLU A 270 19.03 9.36 18.78
CA GLU A 270 20.31 9.13 18.10
C GLU A 270 20.17 8.94 16.59
N CYS A 271 18.94 8.81 16.08
CA CYS A 271 18.69 8.63 14.66
C CYS A 271 19.21 9.82 13.83
N GLU A 272 19.85 9.56 12.69
CA GLU A 272 20.32 10.59 11.75
C GLU A 272 19.20 11.58 11.39
N LEU A 273 17.95 11.11 11.23
CA LEU A 273 16.80 11.98 10.92
C LEU A 273 16.53 13.04 12.01
N ASN A 274 17.04 12.85 13.22
CA ASN A 274 16.87 13.75 14.35
C ASN A 274 18.11 14.63 14.63
N GLN A 275 19.13 14.54 13.77
CA GLN A 275 20.37 15.32 13.90
C GLN A 275 20.43 16.52 12.95
N HIS A 276 19.48 16.63 12.00
CA HIS A 276 19.49 17.66 10.95
C HIS A 276 18.25 18.55 10.99
N ALA A 277 18.42 19.80 10.55
CA ALA A 277 17.33 20.75 10.41
C ALA A 277 16.43 20.39 9.21
N TRP A 278 15.13 20.60 9.34
CA TRP A 278 14.13 20.34 8.30
C TRP A 278 13.14 21.49 8.19
N ALA A 279 12.74 21.81 6.96
CA ALA A 279 11.64 22.73 6.66
C ALA A 279 11.00 22.36 5.32
N GLU A 280 9.69 22.57 5.21
CA GLU A 280 8.95 22.46 3.95
C GLU A 280 8.17 23.75 3.67
N ALA A 281 8.04 24.07 2.39
CA ALA A 281 7.23 25.18 1.90
C ALA A 281 5.88 24.65 1.42
N VAL A 282 4.80 25.37 1.73
CA VAL A 282 3.41 25.07 1.33
C VAL A 282 2.72 26.35 0.84
N PRO A 283 1.64 26.29 0.05
CA PRO A 283 0.96 27.50 -0.41
C PRO A 283 0.43 28.40 0.72
N LEU A 284 0.00 27.79 1.84
CA LEU A 284 -0.55 28.50 2.99
C LEU A 284 -0.23 27.76 4.30
N SER A 285 0.37 28.44 5.29
CA SER A 285 0.73 27.83 6.57
C SER A 285 -0.41 27.89 7.58
N THR A 286 -0.41 26.99 8.57
CA THR A 286 -1.42 26.95 9.64
C THR A 286 -1.31 28.12 10.64
N ASN A 287 -0.22 28.90 10.60
CA ASN A 287 0.09 29.99 11.50
C ASN A 287 -0.09 31.38 10.87
N ASP A 288 -1.26 31.70 10.31
CA ASP A 288 -1.60 33.08 9.93
C ASP A 288 -2.01 33.92 11.16
N ARG A 289 -1.01 34.18 12.01
CA ARG A 289 -0.91 35.37 12.86
C ARG A 289 0.14 36.30 12.23
N GLY A 290 -0.16 36.88 11.06
CA GLY A 290 0.51 38.09 10.59
C GLY A 290 1.90 37.94 9.98
N TYR A 291 2.23 36.82 9.31
CA TYR A 291 3.44 36.77 8.49
C TYR A 291 3.20 37.52 7.18
N ASN A 292 3.60 38.79 7.12
CA ASN A 292 3.57 39.59 5.91
C ASN A 292 4.93 39.52 5.21
N PRO A 293 5.09 38.79 4.08
CA PRO A 293 6.37 38.69 3.39
C PRO A 293 6.86 40.04 2.84
N ALA A 294 5.97 41.02 2.64
CA ALA A 294 6.33 42.36 2.20
C ALA A 294 6.83 43.29 3.33
N ALA A 295 6.73 42.87 4.60
CA ALA A 295 7.28 43.60 5.74
C ALA A 295 8.74 43.22 6.06
N GLY A 296 9.36 42.36 5.25
CA GLY A 296 10.81 42.16 5.20
C GLY A 296 11.53 43.34 4.53
N GLY A 297 11.18 44.57 4.92
CA GLY A 297 12.06 45.71 4.70
C GLY A 297 13.35 45.48 5.48
N GLN A 298 14.47 45.93 4.92
CA GLN A 298 15.73 46.10 5.64
C GLN A 298 15.46 46.67 7.04
N LEU A 299 15.50 45.84 8.08
CA LEU A 299 15.42 46.29 9.46
C LEU A 299 16.67 45.82 10.20
N SER A 300 17.69 46.67 10.05
CA SER A 300 18.64 46.96 11.11
C SER A 300 17.88 47.45 12.34
N PHE A 301 17.62 46.57 13.30
CA PHE A 301 17.51 46.94 14.72
C PHE A 301 18.10 45.81 15.57
N GLY A 302 19.15 46.16 16.30
CA GLY A 302 19.95 45.24 17.09
C GLY A 302 19.16 44.63 18.25
N PHE A 303 18.75 43.38 18.07
CA PHE A 303 18.71 42.36 19.11
C PHE A 303 19.14 41.06 18.43
N GLY A 304 20.17 40.42 18.99
CA GLY A 304 20.92 39.35 18.32
C GLY A 304 20.03 38.23 17.79
N ALA A 305 20.10 38.00 16.47
CA ALA A 305 19.78 36.71 15.90
C ALA A 305 20.74 35.69 16.55
N THR A 306 20.22 34.82 17.41
CA THR A 306 20.96 33.62 17.78
C THR A 306 21.16 32.81 16.50
N GLU A 307 22.43 32.59 16.14
CA GLU A 307 22.99 32.00 14.91
C GLU A 307 22.60 30.53 14.62
N SER A 308 21.38 30.11 14.93
CA SER A 308 20.94 28.72 14.77
C SER A 308 19.86 28.59 13.69
N ALA A 309 20.24 28.00 12.55
CA ALA A 309 19.50 27.75 11.29
C ALA A 309 19.52 28.92 10.28
N GLY A 310 20.04 28.66 9.08
CA GLY A 310 20.19 29.66 8.01
C GLY A 310 18.84 30.24 7.56
N ALA A 311 18.80 31.55 7.29
CA ALA A 311 17.58 32.25 6.87
C ALA A 311 16.88 31.52 5.71
N LEU A 312 15.63 31.09 5.91
CA LEU A 312 14.83 30.45 4.88
C LEU A 312 14.50 31.47 3.77
N PRO A 313 14.68 31.13 2.48
CA PRO A 313 14.40 32.07 1.41
C PRO A 313 12.89 32.31 1.28
N TYR A 314 12.54 33.48 0.76
CA TYR A 314 11.20 33.73 0.26
C TYR A 314 10.99 32.90 -1.01
N ILE A 315 9.88 32.17 -1.07
CA ILE A 315 9.44 31.42 -2.25
C ILE A 315 8.12 32.05 -2.68
N ASN A 316 8.04 32.47 -3.94
CA ASN A 316 6.87 33.18 -4.44
C ASN A 316 5.59 32.34 -4.22
N HIS A 317 4.54 32.98 -3.67
CA HIS A 317 3.25 32.35 -3.33
C HIS A 317 3.31 31.13 -2.38
N MET A 318 4.41 30.96 -1.63
CA MET A 318 4.57 29.86 -0.67
C MET A 318 5.02 30.39 0.70
N GLN A 319 4.67 29.67 1.76
CA GLN A 319 5.04 29.91 3.14
C GLN A 319 5.68 28.66 3.74
N TRP A 320 6.57 28.85 4.71
CA TRP A 320 7.17 27.72 5.42
C TRP A 320 6.19 27.13 6.44
N GLN A 321 5.99 25.81 6.38
CA GLN A 321 5.01 25.11 7.19
C GLN A 321 5.40 25.12 8.67
N ALA A 322 4.41 25.29 9.54
CA ALA A 322 4.62 25.17 10.97
C ALA A 322 4.95 23.73 11.37
N VAL A 323 5.94 23.56 12.23
CA VAL A 323 6.39 22.25 12.71
C VAL A 323 5.92 21.98 14.14
N LEU A 324 5.87 20.71 14.53
CA LEU A 324 5.45 20.30 15.88
C LEU A 324 6.27 21.03 16.97
N PRO A 325 5.64 21.62 17.99
CA PRO A 325 6.34 22.39 19.03
C PRO A 325 7.49 21.64 19.71
N ALA A 326 7.37 20.31 19.83
CA ALA A 326 8.38 19.44 20.43
C ALA A 326 9.69 19.34 19.63
N PHE A 327 9.65 19.68 18.34
CA PHE A 327 10.76 19.53 17.41
C PHE A 327 11.25 20.86 16.83
N GLN A 328 10.63 21.99 17.20
CA GLN A 328 11.05 23.31 16.77
C GLN A 328 12.50 23.61 17.20
N VAL A 329 13.27 24.28 16.32
CA VAL A 329 14.61 24.79 16.66
C VAL A 329 14.53 25.91 17.70
N ALA A 330 13.51 26.76 17.58
CA ALA A 330 13.18 27.85 18.49
C ALA A 330 11.66 28.05 18.51
N GLN A 331 11.13 28.66 19.56
CA GLN A 331 9.69 28.83 19.74
C GLN A 331 9.06 29.56 18.54
N ASN A 332 8.02 28.95 17.94
CA ASN A 332 7.30 29.45 16.76
C ASN A 332 8.15 29.54 15.46
N HIS A 333 9.30 28.87 15.40
CA HIS A 333 10.13 28.82 14.19
C HIS A 333 9.65 27.71 13.23
N PRO A 334 9.59 27.94 11.91
CA PRO A 334 9.14 26.94 10.92
C PRO A 334 10.22 25.90 10.57
N VAL A 335 11.29 25.81 11.35
CA VAL A 335 12.36 24.81 11.16
C VAL A 335 12.28 23.81 12.30
N SER A 336 12.24 22.54 11.92
CA SER A 336 12.30 21.37 12.80
C SER A 336 13.76 20.92 12.97
N ARG A 337 14.10 20.34 14.13
CA ARG A 337 15.34 19.57 14.35
C ARG A 337 15.22 18.10 13.96
N ARG A 338 14.06 17.72 13.41
CA ARG A 338 13.77 16.35 12.99
C ARG A 338 13.17 16.37 11.59
N ILE A 339 13.70 15.52 10.73
CA ILE A 339 13.16 15.24 9.41
C ILE A 339 11.98 14.26 9.60
N PRO A 340 10.76 14.60 9.19
CA PRO A 340 9.65 13.66 9.21
C PRO A 340 9.92 12.52 8.23
N ILE A 341 9.45 11.33 8.57
CA ILE A 341 9.43 10.20 7.64
C ILE A 341 8.29 10.48 6.65
N PRO A 342 8.57 10.72 5.36
CA PRO A 342 7.62 11.32 4.43
C PRO A 342 6.69 10.26 3.81
N ALA A 343 5.94 9.55 4.67
CA ALA A 343 5.01 8.50 4.30
C ALA A 343 3.55 8.95 4.42
N CYS A 344 2.73 8.66 3.41
CA CYS A 344 1.28 8.80 3.44
C CYS A 344 0.66 7.40 3.34
N THR A 345 -0.06 6.96 4.38
CA THR A 345 -0.57 5.58 4.51
C THR A 345 -2.10 5.49 4.51
N VAL A 346 -2.78 6.59 4.19
CA VAL A 346 -4.24 6.72 4.13
C VAL A 346 -4.61 7.42 2.84
N ASP A 347 -5.68 7.00 2.17
CA ASP A 347 -6.04 7.59 0.86
C ASP A 347 -6.29 9.09 0.94
N ASP A 348 -7.04 9.54 1.95
CA ASP A 348 -7.24 10.98 2.18
C ASP A 348 -5.88 11.73 2.26
N GLN A 349 -4.83 11.15 2.89
CA GLN A 349 -3.51 11.77 2.86
C GLN A 349 -2.90 11.78 1.46
N VAL A 350 -3.02 10.68 0.70
CA VAL A 350 -2.46 10.59 -0.66
C VAL A 350 -3.14 11.62 -1.58
N TYR A 351 -4.46 11.72 -1.52
CA TYR A 351 -5.23 12.67 -2.31
C TYR A 351 -4.91 14.12 -1.94
N HIS A 352 -4.77 14.44 -0.66
CA HIS A 352 -4.62 15.84 -0.27
C HIS A 352 -3.17 16.31 -0.11
N ARG A 353 -2.22 15.42 0.18
CA ARG A 353 -0.78 15.77 0.25
C ARG A 353 -0.05 15.57 -1.07
N CYS A 354 -0.64 14.87 -2.04
CA CYS A 354 -0.14 14.72 -3.41
C CYS A 354 1.34 14.28 -3.48
N PRO A 355 1.69 13.10 -2.93
CA PRO A 355 3.08 12.67 -2.77
C PRO A 355 3.82 12.56 -4.11
N SER A 356 5.15 12.62 -4.06
CA SER A 356 6.02 12.58 -5.23
C SER A 356 5.97 11.23 -5.95
N LEU A 357 5.92 10.14 -5.17
CA LEU A 357 5.77 8.76 -5.62
C LEU A 357 4.51 8.16 -5.00
N VAL A 358 3.62 7.61 -5.82
CA VAL A 358 2.50 6.79 -5.34
C VAL A 358 2.76 5.33 -5.68
N ILE A 359 2.69 4.49 -4.67
CA ILE A 359 2.69 3.04 -4.79
C ILE A 359 1.25 2.57 -4.73
N ALA A 360 0.75 2.06 -5.85
CA ALA A 360 -0.64 1.74 -6.09
C ALA A 360 -0.85 0.26 -6.43
N THR A 361 -2.07 -0.22 -6.24
CA THR A 361 -2.52 -1.48 -6.81
C THR A 361 -3.54 -1.25 -7.91
N VAL A 362 -3.46 -2.03 -8.99
CA VAL A 362 -4.30 -1.83 -10.20
C VAL A 362 -5.80 -1.98 -9.92
N ASP A 363 -6.17 -2.75 -8.90
CA ASP A 363 -7.55 -2.90 -8.44
C ASP A 363 -8.19 -1.57 -8.01
N LYS A 364 -7.39 -0.60 -7.59
CA LYS A 364 -7.87 0.69 -7.09
C LYS A 364 -8.32 1.66 -8.17
N PHE A 365 -7.99 1.41 -9.43
CA PHE A 365 -8.44 2.28 -10.53
C PHE A 365 -9.96 2.33 -10.67
N ALA A 366 -10.64 1.26 -10.26
CA ALA A 366 -12.09 1.23 -10.17
C ALA A 366 -12.66 2.33 -9.27
N ARG A 367 -11.92 2.72 -8.21
CA ARG A 367 -12.32 3.76 -7.25
C ARG A 367 -12.31 5.17 -7.83
N LEU A 368 -11.65 5.40 -8.96
CA LEU A 368 -11.67 6.70 -9.64
C LEU A 368 -13.09 7.14 -10.03
N ALA A 369 -14.01 6.22 -10.31
CA ALA A 369 -15.40 6.60 -10.62
C ALA A 369 -16.12 7.16 -9.37
N PHE A 370 -15.78 6.63 -8.20
CA PHE A 370 -16.44 6.92 -6.93
C PHE A 370 -15.83 8.12 -6.20
N GLU A 371 -14.51 8.28 -6.27
CA GLU A 371 -13.73 9.22 -5.45
C GLU A 371 -13.27 10.45 -6.25
N PRO A 372 -14.03 11.56 -6.28
CA PRO A 372 -13.64 12.77 -7.02
C PRO A 372 -12.36 13.38 -6.47
N LYS A 373 -12.00 13.15 -5.20
CA LYS A 373 -10.75 13.64 -4.62
C LYS A 373 -9.50 13.04 -5.29
N ALA A 374 -9.63 11.89 -5.97
CA ALA A 374 -8.51 11.22 -6.63
C ALA A 374 -7.95 12.00 -7.84
N ALA A 375 -8.63 13.05 -8.31
CA ALA A 375 -8.18 13.90 -9.42
C ALA A 375 -6.83 14.56 -9.13
N SER A 376 -6.56 14.82 -7.85
CA SER A 376 -5.29 15.37 -7.39
C SER A 376 -4.09 14.46 -7.67
N LEU A 377 -4.33 13.15 -7.84
CA LEU A 377 -3.27 12.22 -8.26
C LEU A 377 -2.72 12.57 -9.65
N PHE A 378 -3.55 13.20 -10.47
CA PHE A 378 -3.27 13.65 -11.83
C PHE A 378 -3.05 15.16 -11.92
N GLY A 379 -2.89 15.83 -10.79
CA GLY A 379 -2.59 17.26 -10.73
C GLY A 379 -3.77 18.20 -10.89
N ASN A 380 -4.98 17.67 -11.08
CA ASN A 380 -6.20 18.47 -11.13
C ASN A 380 -6.63 18.89 -9.70
N VAL A 381 -6.15 20.05 -9.28
CA VAL A 381 -6.46 20.73 -8.02
C VAL A 381 -6.62 22.23 -8.27
N ASP A 382 -7.45 22.90 -7.49
CA ASP A 382 -7.70 24.34 -7.64
C ASP A 382 -7.54 25.12 -6.31
N HIS A 383 -7.51 24.43 -5.17
CA HIS A 383 -7.31 25.05 -3.87
C HIS A 383 -6.34 24.27 -2.99
N TYR A 384 -5.68 25.00 -2.09
CA TYR A 384 -4.88 24.44 -1.00
C TYR A 384 -5.44 24.92 0.34
N HIS A 385 -5.67 24.00 1.26
CA HIS A 385 -6.09 24.31 2.63
C HIS A 385 -4.94 24.01 3.61
N SER A 386 -4.62 24.97 4.49
CA SER A 386 -3.50 24.89 5.45
C SER A 386 -3.44 23.61 6.30
N ARG A 387 -4.61 23.04 6.63
CA ARG A 387 -4.73 21.78 7.39
C ARG A 387 -4.84 20.52 6.54
N TRP A 388 -5.68 20.55 5.51
CA TRP A 388 -6.06 19.33 4.80
C TRP A 388 -5.19 19.09 3.57
N GLY A 389 -4.55 20.12 3.02
CA GLY A 389 -3.76 20.04 1.80
C GLY A 389 -4.55 20.46 0.56
N TYR A 390 -4.16 19.94 -0.60
CA TYR A 390 -4.77 20.23 -1.90
C TYR A 390 -6.17 19.60 -2.04
N TYR A 391 -7.06 20.30 -2.72
CA TYR A 391 -8.42 19.82 -3.03
C TYR A 391 -9.01 20.58 -4.23
N ARG A 392 -10.24 20.21 -4.59
CA ARG A 392 -11.06 20.88 -5.61
C ARG A 392 -12.31 21.51 -5.01
N GLU A 393 -12.67 22.71 -5.44
CA GLU A 393 -13.90 23.38 -4.99
C GLU A 393 -15.15 22.52 -5.27
N GLY A 394 -16.04 22.35 -4.28
CA GLY A 394 -17.21 21.45 -4.43
C GLY A 394 -16.88 19.95 -4.25
N SER A 395 -15.59 19.62 -4.07
CA SER A 395 -15.14 18.30 -3.61
C SER A 395 -14.15 18.42 -2.44
N PRO A 396 -14.56 19.06 -1.33
CA PRO A 396 -13.65 19.33 -0.22
C PRO A 396 -13.29 18.05 0.57
N PRO A 397 -12.15 18.05 1.30
CA PRO A 397 -11.79 16.99 2.25
C PRO A 397 -12.91 16.75 3.25
N SER A 398 -12.94 15.56 3.85
CA SER A 398 -13.90 15.28 4.93
C SER A 398 -13.48 16.00 6.21
N TRP A 399 -14.41 16.65 6.91
CA TRP A 399 -14.17 17.26 8.23
C TRP A 399 -15.18 16.73 9.26
N GLY A 400 -14.73 16.64 10.51
CA GLY A 400 -15.41 16.04 11.66
C GLY A 400 -16.91 15.76 11.50
N THR A 401 -17.76 16.77 11.68
CA THR A 401 -19.22 16.65 11.58
C THR A 401 -19.73 16.92 10.17
N LEU A 402 -20.64 16.08 9.68
CA LEU A 402 -21.32 16.27 8.40
C LEU A 402 -21.99 17.65 8.36
N PRO A 403 -21.85 18.41 7.26
CA PRO A 403 -22.51 19.69 7.11
C PRO A 403 -24.02 19.52 6.90
N THR A 404 -24.79 20.56 7.24
CA THR A 404 -26.25 20.62 7.00
C THR A 404 -26.59 21.00 5.57
N GLU A 405 -25.69 21.70 4.88
CA GLU A 405 -25.84 22.20 3.51
C GLU A 405 -24.57 21.89 2.71
N CYS A 406 -24.67 21.88 1.38
CA CYS A 406 -23.50 21.69 0.54
C CYS A 406 -22.52 22.85 0.72
N ARG A 407 -21.23 22.53 0.90
CA ARG A 407 -20.18 23.53 1.05
C ARG A 407 -19.08 23.34 0.02
N PRO A 408 -18.70 24.40 -0.74
CA PRO A 408 -17.64 24.32 -1.73
C PRO A 408 -16.26 24.14 -1.08
N HIS A 409 -16.07 24.70 0.12
CA HIS A 409 -14.82 24.66 0.86
C HIS A 409 -14.99 24.05 2.26
N PRO A 410 -13.90 23.50 2.85
CA PRO A 410 -13.87 23.13 4.26
C PRO A 410 -14.11 24.33 5.19
N PRO A 411 -14.52 24.10 6.45
CA PRO A 411 -14.80 25.18 7.40
C PRO A 411 -13.53 25.91 7.89
N ASP A 412 -13.61 27.24 7.91
CA ASP A 412 -12.60 28.11 8.52
C ASP A 412 -12.66 28.12 10.06
N PHE A 413 -11.55 28.49 10.69
CA PHE A 413 -11.36 28.39 12.14
C PHE A 413 -11.90 29.58 12.96
N ALA A 414 -12.17 30.71 12.31
CA ALA A 414 -12.80 31.90 12.91
C ALA A 414 -13.41 32.77 11.80
N LYS A 415 -14.49 33.52 12.10
CA LYS A 415 -15.04 34.51 11.16
C LYS A 415 -13.92 35.45 10.70
N GLY A 416 -13.57 35.41 9.41
CA GLY A 416 -12.58 36.29 8.78
C GLY A 416 -11.15 35.74 8.63
N LYS A 417 -10.86 34.49 9.04
CA LYS A 417 -9.57 33.85 8.75
C LYS A 417 -9.73 32.77 7.70
N VAL A 418 -9.42 33.11 6.45
CA VAL A 418 -9.43 32.17 5.33
C VAL A 418 -8.27 31.19 5.51
N LEU A 419 -8.57 29.90 5.62
CA LEU A 419 -7.57 28.83 5.77
C LEU A 419 -7.27 28.09 4.47
N ASN A 420 -7.80 28.61 3.37
CA ASN A 420 -7.59 28.10 2.02
C ASN A 420 -7.16 29.22 1.06
N VAL A 421 -6.47 28.84 0.00
CA VAL A 421 -6.02 29.75 -1.06
C VAL A 421 -6.21 29.06 -2.41
N PRO A 422 -6.62 29.77 -3.47
CA PRO A 422 -6.59 29.22 -4.82
C PRO A 422 -5.15 28.91 -5.23
N VAL A 423 -4.96 27.79 -5.92
CA VAL A 423 -3.67 27.34 -6.45
C VAL A 423 -3.80 26.92 -7.90
N GLN A 424 -2.69 26.95 -8.63
CA GLN A 424 -2.66 26.40 -9.98
C GLN A 424 -2.57 24.87 -9.92
N PRO A 425 -3.24 24.16 -10.85
CA PRO A 425 -2.99 22.73 -11.08
C PRO A 425 -1.50 22.48 -11.33
N PHE A 426 -1.02 21.31 -10.92
CA PHE A 426 0.36 20.88 -11.20
C PHE A 426 0.38 19.77 -12.24
N GLU A 427 1.56 19.46 -12.78
CA GLU A 427 1.68 18.47 -13.84
C GLU A 427 1.26 17.06 -13.37
N PRO A 428 0.56 16.29 -14.22
CA PRO A 428 0.26 14.89 -13.94
C PRO A 428 1.53 14.03 -13.95
N PRO A 429 1.45 12.78 -13.44
CA PRO A 429 2.57 11.84 -13.48
C PRO A 429 3.07 11.56 -14.89
N ASP A 430 4.39 11.65 -15.07
CA ASP A 430 5.09 11.43 -16.33
C ASP A 430 5.79 10.07 -16.42
N LEU A 431 5.91 9.36 -15.29
CA LEU A 431 6.48 8.01 -15.20
C LEU A 431 5.55 7.02 -14.48
N ILE A 432 5.30 5.91 -15.14
CA ILE A 432 4.53 4.78 -14.61
C ILE A 432 5.44 3.55 -14.57
N LEU A 433 5.60 3.00 -13.37
CA LEU A 433 6.33 1.74 -13.16
C LEU A 433 5.29 0.64 -12.98
N GLN A 434 5.33 -0.41 -13.80
CA GLN A 434 4.43 -1.56 -13.68
C GLN A 434 5.22 -2.80 -13.27
N ASP A 435 5.01 -3.27 -12.05
CA ASP A 435 5.64 -4.51 -11.61
C ASP A 435 4.81 -5.74 -11.96
N GLU A 436 5.48 -6.87 -12.18
CA GLU A 436 4.88 -8.15 -12.51
C GLU A 436 3.83 -8.06 -13.63
N LEU A 437 4.21 -7.47 -14.78
CA LEU A 437 3.31 -7.28 -15.93
C LEU A 437 2.62 -8.58 -16.37
N HIS A 438 3.28 -9.72 -16.16
CA HIS A 438 2.71 -11.01 -16.51
C HIS A 438 1.49 -11.42 -15.68
N LEU A 439 1.28 -10.80 -14.51
CA LEU A 439 0.11 -11.03 -13.66
C LEU A 439 -1.12 -10.22 -14.15
N ILE A 440 -0.93 -9.28 -15.08
CA ILE A 440 -2.04 -8.56 -15.71
C ILE A 440 -2.55 -9.40 -16.87
N GLU A 441 -3.33 -10.42 -16.53
CA GLU A 441 -3.88 -11.40 -17.46
C GLU A 441 -5.38 -11.67 -17.24
N GLY A 442 -6.02 -12.33 -18.20
CA GLY A 442 -7.38 -12.83 -18.08
C GLY A 442 -8.43 -11.71 -17.92
N PRO A 443 -9.48 -11.94 -17.09
CA PRO A 443 -10.51 -10.96 -16.82
C PRO A 443 -9.97 -9.68 -16.16
N LEU A 444 -9.08 -9.81 -15.17
CA LEU A 444 -8.44 -8.67 -14.51
C LEU A 444 -7.67 -7.83 -15.52
N GLY A 445 -6.79 -8.46 -16.32
CA GLY A 445 -6.00 -7.74 -17.32
C GLY A 445 -6.85 -7.05 -18.40
N SER A 446 -7.98 -7.64 -18.76
CA SER A 446 -8.93 -7.01 -19.69
C SER A 446 -9.55 -5.75 -19.08
N MET A 447 -10.02 -5.81 -17.83
CA MET A 447 -10.56 -4.64 -17.13
C MET A 447 -9.48 -3.57 -16.88
N VAL A 448 -8.28 -3.98 -16.49
CA VAL A 448 -7.14 -3.06 -16.33
C VAL A 448 -6.87 -2.32 -17.63
N GLY A 449 -6.72 -3.03 -18.75
CA GLY A 449 -6.46 -2.39 -20.05
C GLY A 449 -7.58 -1.45 -20.50
N LEU A 450 -8.82 -1.66 -20.05
CA LEU A 450 -9.94 -0.75 -20.33
C LEU A 450 -9.83 0.51 -19.48
N TYR A 451 -9.57 0.36 -18.17
CA TYR A 451 -9.39 1.48 -17.24
C TYR A 451 -8.09 2.27 -17.48
N GLU A 452 -7.07 1.65 -18.09
CA GLU A 452 -5.87 2.35 -18.56
C GLU A 452 -6.21 3.44 -19.58
N THR A 453 -7.37 3.40 -20.23
CA THR A 453 -7.85 4.51 -21.07
C THR A 453 -8.01 5.80 -20.25
N ALA A 454 -8.58 5.70 -19.05
CA ALA A 454 -8.68 6.84 -18.14
C ALA A 454 -7.33 7.29 -17.64
N VAL A 455 -6.48 6.34 -17.22
CA VAL A 455 -5.18 6.70 -16.68
C VAL A 455 -4.29 7.34 -17.74
N ASP A 456 -4.33 6.86 -18.98
CA ASP A 456 -3.61 7.46 -20.11
C ASP A 456 -4.10 8.88 -20.39
N LEU A 457 -5.41 9.12 -20.42
CA LEU A 457 -5.98 10.45 -20.64
C LEU A 457 -5.67 11.42 -19.49
N LEU A 458 -5.84 10.98 -18.25
CA LEU A 458 -5.61 11.83 -17.06
C LEU A 458 -4.13 12.16 -16.86
N CYS A 459 -3.22 11.35 -17.40
CA CYS A 459 -1.79 11.65 -17.39
C CYS A 459 -1.30 12.45 -18.61
N GLN A 460 -2.18 12.77 -19.58
CA GLN A 460 -1.80 13.56 -20.74
C GLN A 460 -1.75 15.06 -20.41
N ARG A 461 -0.77 15.75 -21.00
CA ARG A 461 -0.71 17.21 -20.97
C ARG A 461 -0.25 17.74 -22.32
N GLN A 462 -0.71 18.94 -22.68
CA GLN A 462 -0.24 19.64 -23.88
C GLN A 462 0.96 20.51 -23.52
N GLN A 463 2.07 20.34 -24.23
CA GLN A 463 3.25 21.21 -24.13
C GLN A 463 3.72 21.56 -25.53
N ASN A 464 3.81 22.85 -25.86
CA ASN A 464 4.25 23.33 -27.18
C ASN A 464 3.51 22.70 -28.37
N LYS A 465 2.17 22.51 -28.26
CA LYS A 465 1.31 21.81 -29.24
C LYS A 465 1.63 20.32 -29.42
N GLN A 466 2.43 19.72 -28.55
CA GLN A 466 2.67 18.29 -28.51
C GLN A 466 1.98 17.68 -27.29
N THR A 467 1.31 16.55 -27.49
CA THR A 467 0.75 15.77 -26.40
C THR A 467 1.85 14.98 -25.73
N ILE A 468 2.15 15.31 -24.48
CA ILE A 468 3.06 14.57 -23.63
C ILE A 468 2.25 13.45 -22.96
N ILE A 469 2.72 12.22 -23.12
CA ILE A 469 2.13 11.00 -22.55
C ILE A 469 3.10 10.42 -21.51
N PRO A 470 2.60 9.71 -20.49
CA PRO A 470 3.47 9.11 -19.49
C PRO A 470 4.32 7.98 -20.09
N LYS A 471 5.56 7.86 -19.60
CA LYS A 471 6.47 6.77 -19.92
C LYS A 471 6.16 5.56 -19.05
N TYR A 472 6.03 4.39 -19.66
CA TYR A 472 5.85 3.13 -18.95
C TYR A 472 7.18 2.36 -18.87
N VAL A 473 7.51 1.88 -17.69
CA VAL A 473 8.60 0.91 -17.46
C VAL A 473 8.00 -0.27 -16.73
N ALA A 474 8.07 -1.47 -17.34
CA ALA A 474 7.44 -2.65 -16.78
C ALA A 474 8.47 -3.76 -16.52
N SER A 475 8.46 -4.33 -15.32
CA SER A 475 9.20 -5.54 -14.97
C SER A 475 8.35 -6.78 -15.20
N THR A 476 8.97 -7.85 -15.69
CA THR A 476 8.32 -9.15 -15.85
C THR A 476 9.32 -10.29 -15.86
N ALA A 477 9.01 -11.37 -15.14
CA ALA A 477 9.83 -12.58 -15.12
C ALA A 477 9.64 -13.47 -16.37
N THR A 478 8.42 -13.54 -16.89
CA THR A 478 8.04 -14.45 -17.98
C THR A 478 7.00 -13.78 -18.86
N VAL A 479 7.34 -13.47 -20.10
CA VAL A 479 6.37 -12.93 -21.07
C VAL A 479 6.64 -13.49 -22.45
N ARG A 480 5.57 -13.86 -23.16
CA ARG A 480 5.60 -14.25 -24.57
C ARG A 480 4.59 -13.40 -25.33
N GLN A 481 4.94 -13.00 -26.56
CA GLN A 481 4.14 -12.07 -27.37
C GLN A 481 3.81 -10.75 -26.62
N ALA A 482 4.78 -10.25 -25.85
CA ALA A 482 4.66 -9.07 -25.00
C ALA A 482 4.16 -7.84 -25.76
N GLU A 483 4.54 -7.67 -27.02
CA GLU A 483 4.12 -6.54 -27.85
C GLU A 483 2.59 -6.45 -27.97
N SER A 484 1.92 -7.57 -28.24
CA SER A 484 0.46 -7.62 -28.34
C SER A 484 -0.24 -7.32 -27.00
N GLN A 485 0.36 -7.75 -25.88
CA GLN A 485 -0.14 -7.48 -24.54
C GLN A 485 0.03 -5.99 -24.19
N VAL A 486 1.22 -5.44 -24.41
CA VAL A 486 1.53 -4.02 -24.14
C VAL A 486 0.69 -3.10 -25.01
N GLN A 487 0.49 -3.44 -26.29
CA GLN A 487 -0.42 -2.70 -27.15
C GLN A 487 -1.87 -2.76 -26.64
N ALA A 488 -2.35 -3.93 -26.22
CA ALA A 488 -3.71 -4.06 -25.72
C ALA A 488 -3.94 -3.29 -24.41
N LEU A 489 -3.00 -3.40 -23.45
CA LEU A 489 -3.11 -2.75 -22.14
C LEU A 489 -2.84 -1.25 -22.22
N PHE A 490 -1.68 -0.86 -22.75
CA PHE A 490 -1.16 0.50 -22.64
C PHE A 490 -1.22 1.27 -23.95
N ASN A 491 -1.49 0.61 -25.08
CA ASN A 491 -1.45 1.23 -26.41
C ASN A 491 -0.12 1.95 -26.66
N ARG A 492 0.96 1.19 -26.46
CA ARG A 492 2.34 1.66 -26.63
C ARG A 492 3.13 0.67 -27.46
N ARG A 493 4.21 1.16 -28.08
CA ARG A 493 5.23 0.31 -28.67
C ARG A 493 6.10 -0.29 -27.57
N LEU A 494 6.46 -1.55 -27.70
CA LEU A 494 7.32 -2.25 -26.76
C LEU A 494 8.80 -2.05 -27.11
N ALA A 495 9.60 -1.76 -26.09
CA ALA A 495 11.04 -1.96 -26.13
C ALA A 495 11.43 -2.88 -24.97
N GLN A 496 12.00 -4.05 -25.28
CA GLN A 496 12.40 -5.03 -24.27
C GLN A 496 13.87 -4.85 -23.89
N PHE A 497 14.16 -4.85 -22.60
CA PHE A 497 15.51 -4.85 -22.05
C PHE A 497 15.68 -6.01 -21.04
N PRO A 498 16.78 -6.79 -21.11
CA PRO A 498 17.77 -6.79 -22.19
C PRO A 498 17.16 -7.25 -23.53
N PRO A 499 17.70 -6.81 -24.68
CA PRO A 499 17.21 -7.23 -25.99
C PRO A 499 17.53 -8.71 -26.25
N SER A 500 16.87 -9.30 -27.24
CA SER A 500 17.26 -10.63 -27.75
C SER A 500 18.62 -10.54 -28.43
N ALA A 501 19.50 -11.50 -28.16
CA ALA A 501 20.84 -11.58 -28.73
C ALA A 501 20.98 -12.76 -29.70
N ILE A 502 22.17 -12.91 -30.31
CA ILE A 502 22.47 -13.97 -31.28
C ILE A 502 22.44 -15.36 -30.61
N SER A 503 22.90 -15.45 -29.36
CA SER A 503 22.85 -16.65 -28.54
C SER A 503 21.83 -16.50 -27.41
N ALA A 504 21.13 -17.58 -27.07
CA ALA A 504 20.27 -17.61 -25.88
C ALA A 504 21.09 -17.56 -24.58
N ASP A 505 22.30 -18.13 -24.62
CA ASP A 505 23.20 -18.30 -23.49
C ASP A 505 24.17 -17.12 -23.32
N ASP A 506 24.27 -16.23 -24.30
CA ASP A 506 25.07 -15.00 -24.20
C ASP A 506 24.30 -13.82 -24.79
N ARG A 507 23.83 -12.96 -23.89
CA ARG A 507 23.04 -11.77 -24.22
C ARG A 507 23.78 -10.47 -23.98
N PHE A 508 25.12 -10.51 -23.87
CA PHE A 508 25.99 -9.40 -23.46
C PHE A 508 25.79 -8.92 -22.01
N PHE A 509 24.54 -8.79 -21.54
CA PHE A 509 24.19 -8.39 -20.17
C PHE A 509 24.16 -9.57 -19.18
N ALA A 510 23.99 -10.80 -19.70
CA ALA A 510 23.95 -12.03 -18.92
C ALA A 510 24.51 -13.17 -19.78
N ILE A 511 25.28 -14.05 -19.16
CA ILE A 511 25.82 -15.27 -19.77
C ILE A 511 25.33 -16.44 -18.92
N ASP A 512 24.57 -17.35 -19.53
CA ASP A 512 24.12 -18.59 -18.93
C ASP A 512 25.17 -19.68 -19.20
N HIS A 513 25.57 -20.41 -18.16
CA HIS A 513 26.47 -21.56 -18.27
C HIS A 513 25.76 -22.82 -17.76
N GLU A 514 25.88 -23.93 -18.48
CA GLU A 514 25.37 -25.23 -17.99
C GLU A 514 26.17 -25.64 -16.75
N VAL A 515 25.54 -25.53 -15.57
CA VAL A 515 26.13 -25.91 -14.30
C VAL A 515 26.12 -27.44 -14.19
N HIS A 516 27.27 -28.03 -13.85
CA HIS A 516 27.36 -29.47 -13.66
C HIS A 516 26.37 -29.91 -12.57
N PRO A 517 25.62 -31.02 -12.70
CA PRO A 517 24.61 -31.44 -11.73
C PRO A 517 25.10 -31.64 -10.28
N LEU A 518 26.42 -31.74 -10.09
CA LEU A 518 27.08 -31.88 -8.78
C LEU A 518 27.69 -30.58 -8.24
N ASP A 519 27.67 -29.49 -9.01
CA ASP A 519 28.11 -28.17 -8.54
C ASP A 519 26.97 -27.47 -7.79
N SER A 520 27.14 -27.33 -6.48
CA SER A 520 26.20 -26.66 -5.58
C SER A 520 26.69 -25.29 -5.08
N GLN A 521 27.87 -24.85 -5.53
CA GLN A 521 28.52 -23.60 -5.10
C GLN A 521 27.90 -22.38 -5.78
N ARG A 522 27.38 -22.55 -7.00
CA ARG A 522 26.73 -21.47 -7.76
C ARG A 522 25.20 -21.51 -7.63
N PRO A 523 24.52 -20.36 -7.71
CA PRO A 523 23.06 -20.32 -7.85
C PRO A 523 22.59 -21.18 -9.03
N GLY A 524 21.52 -21.95 -8.84
CA GLY A 524 21.07 -22.92 -9.83
C GLY A 524 20.14 -23.97 -9.24
N ARG A 525 19.52 -24.78 -10.10
CA ARG A 525 18.50 -25.77 -9.70
C ARG A 525 18.71 -27.09 -10.41
N LEU A 526 18.78 -28.17 -9.65
CA LEU A 526 18.67 -29.53 -10.17
C LEU A 526 17.21 -29.97 -10.13
N TYR A 527 16.64 -30.20 -11.31
CA TYR A 527 15.27 -30.67 -11.49
C TYR A 527 15.25 -32.19 -11.63
N VAL A 528 14.48 -32.88 -10.78
CA VAL A 528 14.31 -34.34 -10.79
C VAL A 528 12.84 -34.67 -10.93
N ALA A 529 12.49 -35.52 -11.90
CA ALA A 529 11.14 -35.99 -12.10
C ALA A 529 10.91 -37.34 -11.40
N VAL A 530 9.77 -37.50 -10.74
CA VAL A 530 9.36 -38.77 -10.14
C VAL A 530 7.95 -39.10 -10.61
N CYS A 531 7.77 -40.27 -11.23
CA CYS A 531 6.48 -40.84 -11.56
C CYS A 531 6.38 -42.24 -10.93
N ALA A 532 5.25 -42.57 -10.32
CA ALA A 532 5.03 -43.85 -9.64
C ALA A 532 3.77 -44.55 -10.18
N PRO A 533 3.87 -45.28 -11.30
CA PRO A 533 2.76 -46.07 -11.84
C PRO A 533 2.27 -47.12 -10.83
N GLY A 534 0.96 -47.37 -10.78
CA GLY A 534 0.37 -48.42 -9.95
C GLY A 534 0.24 -48.12 -8.45
N LYS A 535 0.54 -46.89 -8.00
CA LYS A 535 0.31 -46.44 -6.60
C LYS A 535 -0.54 -45.17 -6.58
N GLY A 536 -1.39 -45.05 -5.56
CA GLY A 536 -2.11 -43.80 -5.28
C GLY A 536 -1.14 -42.68 -4.89
N ALA A 537 -1.53 -41.42 -5.11
CA ALA A 537 -0.64 -40.26 -4.94
C ALA A 537 -0.07 -40.08 -3.53
N GLN A 538 -0.75 -40.56 -2.49
CA GLN A 538 -0.32 -40.39 -1.09
C GLN A 538 0.97 -41.16 -0.77
N THR A 539 1.11 -42.41 -1.24
CA THR A 539 2.28 -43.24 -0.90
C THR A 539 3.61 -42.65 -1.41
N PRO A 540 3.72 -42.19 -2.68
CA PRO A 540 4.91 -41.48 -3.14
C PRO A 540 5.19 -40.20 -2.35
N ILE A 541 4.17 -39.40 -2.01
CA ILE A 541 4.33 -38.17 -1.22
C ILE A 541 4.99 -38.48 0.12
N VAL A 542 4.44 -39.45 0.87
CA VAL A 542 4.99 -39.88 2.16
C VAL A 542 6.44 -40.34 2.02
N ARG A 543 6.76 -41.13 0.98
CA ARG A 543 8.11 -41.66 0.75
C ARG A 543 9.11 -40.57 0.36
N ILE A 544 8.74 -39.64 -0.53
CA ILE A 544 9.59 -38.54 -0.98
C ILE A 544 9.88 -37.62 0.21
N TRP A 545 8.85 -37.15 0.90
CA TRP A 545 8.99 -36.20 2.01
C TRP A 545 9.79 -36.78 3.18
N SER A 546 9.46 -37.99 3.62
CA SER A 546 10.21 -38.66 4.69
C SER A 546 11.68 -38.87 4.32
N SER A 547 11.99 -39.17 3.05
CA SER A 547 13.37 -39.33 2.61
C SER A 547 14.15 -38.03 2.64
N LEU A 548 13.58 -36.96 2.09
CA LEU A 548 14.22 -35.66 2.01
C LEU A 548 14.49 -35.09 3.41
N LEU A 549 13.45 -35.01 4.25
CA LEU A 549 13.54 -34.46 5.60
C LEU A 549 14.57 -35.22 6.46
N GLN A 550 14.52 -36.55 6.42
CA GLN A 550 15.42 -37.39 7.20
C GLN A 550 16.88 -37.31 6.70
N THR A 551 17.10 -37.28 5.39
CA THR A 551 18.46 -37.24 4.83
C THR A 551 19.17 -35.95 5.20
N VAL A 552 18.48 -34.80 5.11
CA VAL A 552 19.05 -33.51 5.49
C VAL A 552 19.42 -33.49 6.97
N TYR A 553 18.56 -34.03 7.83
CA TYR A 553 18.85 -34.15 9.27
C TYR A 553 20.05 -35.05 9.56
N GLN A 554 20.17 -36.21 8.90
CA GLN A 554 21.32 -37.09 9.06
C GLN A 554 22.63 -36.41 8.64
N ARG A 555 22.63 -35.67 7.53
CA ARG A 555 23.80 -34.90 7.08
C ARG A 555 24.14 -33.77 8.03
N TRP A 556 23.13 -33.10 8.59
CA TRP A 556 23.32 -32.06 9.60
C TRP A 556 23.96 -32.61 10.87
N GLN A 557 23.49 -33.76 11.36
CA GLN A 557 24.08 -34.45 12.52
C GLN A 557 25.55 -34.85 12.29
N GLN A 558 25.94 -35.12 11.04
CA GLN A 558 27.32 -35.48 10.69
C GLN A 558 28.26 -34.28 10.58
N ASN A 559 27.83 -33.15 10.01
CA ASN A 559 28.76 -32.09 9.60
C ASN A 559 28.31 -30.64 9.92
N GLN A 560 27.13 -30.41 10.51
CA GLN A 560 26.55 -29.08 10.87
C GLN A 560 26.93 -27.92 9.92
N ALA A 561 27.07 -28.21 8.63
CA ALA A 561 27.63 -27.27 7.68
C ALA A 561 26.57 -26.20 7.38
N SER A 562 26.98 -24.93 7.36
CA SER A 562 26.11 -23.80 6.99
C SER A 562 25.38 -24.04 5.67
N ASP A 563 26.03 -24.72 4.74
CA ASP A 563 25.49 -25.05 3.41
C ASP A 563 24.30 -26.01 3.43
N LEU A 564 24.04 -26.70 4.54
CA LEU A 564 22.89 -27.60 4.71
C LEU A 564 21.62 -26.86 5.16
N ASP A 565 21.76 -25.66 5.73
CA ASP A 565 20.62 -24.85 6.18
C ASP A 565 19.58 -24.66 5.06
N ARG A 566 20.06 -24.36 3.84
CA ARG A 566 19.19 -24.15 2.68
C ARG A 566 18.31 -25.36 2.34
N PHE A 567 18.74 -26.57 2.68
CA PHE A 567 17.97 -27.79 2.45
C PHE A 567 17.11 -28.19 3.65
N TRP A 568 17.23 -27.49 4.79
CA TRP A 568 16.55 -27.86 6.04
C TRP A 568 15.03 -27.81 5.93
N THR A 569 14.52 -26.73 5.35
CA THR A 569 13.09 -26.48 5.17
C THR A 569 12.63 -27.04 3.84
N LEU A 570 11.70 -27.99 3.87
CA LEU A 570 11.09 -28.56 2.67
C LEU A 570 9.90 -27.72 2.21
N VAL A 571 9.98 -27.14 1.01
CA VAL A 571 8.86 -26.45 0.38
C VAL A 571 7.99 -27.42 -0.41
N GLY A 572 6.72 -27.58 -0.05
CA GLY A 572 5.74 -28.34 -0.82
C GLY A 572 4.83 -27.43 -1.62
N TYR A 573 4.91 -27.46 -2.95
CA TYR A 573 4.04 -26.66 -3.82
C TYR A 573 2.90 -27.47 -4.42
N PHE A 574 1.68 -26.95 -4.29
CA PHE A 574 0.44 -27.60 -4.68
C PHE A 574 -0.40 -26.74 -5.62
N ASN A 575 -0.98 -27.37 -6.64
CA ASN A 575 -1.81 -26.68 -7.63
C ASN A 575 -3.22 -26.32 -7.11
N ALA A 576 -3.68 -26.99 -6.05
CA ALA A 576 -4.99 -26.76 -5.47
C ALA A 576 -4.95 -26.86 -3.94
N ILE A 577 -5.77 -26.02 -3.28
CA ILE A 577 -5.92 -25.99 -1.82
C ILE A 577 -6.33 -27.36 -1.27
N ARG A 578 -7.17 -28.11 -2.00
CA ARG A 578 -7.58 -29.46 -1.61
C ARG A 578 -6.40 -30.44 -1.55
N GLU A 579 -5.44 -30.32 -2.47
CA GLU A 579 -4.25 -31.17 -2.48
C GLU A 579 -3.29 -30.81 -1.37
N LEU A 580 -3.11 -29.51 -1.12
CA LEU A 580 -2.36 -29.01 0.03
C LEU A 580 -2.94 -29.56 1.33
N ALA A 581 -4.26 -29.48 1.52
CA ALA A 581 -4.93 -29.99 2.72
C ALA A 581 -4.71 -31.51 2.89
N GLY A 582 -4.72 -32.28 1.80
CA GLY A 582 -4.41 -33.71 1.83
C GLY A 582 -2.96 -33.98 2.28
N ALA A 583 -1.99 -33.24 1.75
CA ALA A 583 -0.60 -33.37 2.17
C ALA A 583 -0.37 -32.91 3.62
N LEU A 584 -1.15 -31.94 4.09
CA LEU A 584 -1.14 -31.49 5.49
C LEU A 584 -1.48 -32.63 6.46
N SER A 585 -2.49 -33.43 6.11
CA SER A 585 -2.86 -34.60 6.91
C SER A 585 -1.73 -35.64 6.94
N LEU A 586 -1.10 -35.90 5.78
CA LEU A 586 0.05 -36.82 5.71
C LEU A 586 1.26 -36.31 6.51
N TYR A 587 1.49 -34.99 6.54
CA TYR A 587 2.56 -34.38 7.32
C TYR A 587 2.37 -34.55 8.83
N ARG A 588 1.11 -34.57 9.30
CA ARG A 588 0.80 -34.74 10.73
C ARG A 588 1.05 -36.15 11.24
N GLN A 589 0.85 -37.18 10.41
CA GLN A 589 0.82 -38.56 10.88
C GLN A 589 1.74 -39.50 10.07
N ASP A 590 1.44 -39.70 8.79
CA ASP A 590 2.11 -40.72 7.96
C ASP A 590 3.60 -40.44 7.70
N ILE A 591 3.98 -39.16 7.51
CA ILE A 591 5.37 -38.77 7.26
C ILE A 591 6.25 -38.98 8.50
N PRO A 592 5.89 -38.48 9.70
CA PRO A 592 6.59 -38.79 10.93
C PRO A 592 6.73 -40.30 11.20
N GLU A 593 5.64 -41.06 11.04
CA GLU A 593 5.66 -42.52 11.22
C GLU A 593 6.63 -43.20 10.26
N ARG A 594 6.65 -42.76 8.99
CA ARG A 594 7.59 -43.28 8.00
C ARG A 594 9.04 -42.92 8.31
N ILE A 595 9.30 -41.72 8.85
CA ILE A 595 10.64 -41.32 9.28
C ILE A 595 11.09 -42.21 10.45
N ALA A 596 10.24 -42.39 11.46
CA ALA A 596 10.50 -43.24 12.62
C ALA A 596 10.78 -44.70 12.20
N PHE A 597 9.95 -45.25 11.32
CA PHE A 597 10.14 -46.59 10.77
C PHE A 597 11.49 -46.76 10.05
N ARG A 598 11.98 -45.72 9.35
CA ARG A 598 13.22 -45.78 8.57
C ARG A 598 14.48 -45.56 9.40
N ALA A 599 14.41 -44.68 10.39
CA ALA A 599 15.60 -44.17 11.08
C ALA A 599 15.69 -44.61 12.55
N GLY A 600 14.63 -45.19 13.11
CA GLY A 600 14.58 -45.63 14.51
C GLY A 600 14.95 -44.49 15.45
N ALA A 601 15.95 -44.71 16.31
CA ALA A 601 16.43 -43.72 17.27
C ALA A 601 17.01 -42.44 16.62
N ASN A 602 17.40 -42.48 15.34
CA ASN A 602 17.97 -41.33 14.63
C ASN A 602 16.91 -40.55 13.82
N ALA A 603 15.62 -40.75 14.11
CA ALA A 603 14.52 -40.10 13.43
C ALA A 603 14.49 -38.58 13.70
N ARG A 604 14.39 -37.78 12.63
CA ARG A 604 14.14 -36.34 12.74
C ARG A 604 12.76 -36.10 13.36
N SER A 605 12.72 -35.35 14.45
CA SER A 605 11.46 -34.82 14.99
C SER A 605 10.97 -33.67 14.11
N ILE A 606 9.71 -33.74 13.67
CA ILE A 606 9.07 -32.74 12.80
C ILE A 606 7.70 -32.34 13.38
N PRO A 607 7.69 -31.58 14.50
CA PRO A 607 6.45 -31.24 15.18
C PRO A 607 5.58 -30.27 14.34
N GLU A 608 4.28 -30.22 14.63
CA GLU A 608 3.31 -29.49 13.81
C GLU A 608 3.51 -27.95 13.85
N ASP A 609 4.04 -27.42 14.95
CA ASP A 609 4.34 -25.99 15.15
C ASP A 609 5.51 -25.49 14.29
N ARG A 610 6.38 -26.40 13.82
CA ARG A 610 7.50 -26.12 12.92
C ARG A 610 7.14 -26.21 11.44
N ARG A 611 5.84 -26.15 11.10
CA ARG A 611 5.38 -25.95 9.72
C ARG A 611 4.58 -24.66 9.53
N ILE A 612 4.55 -24.18 8.30
CA ILE A 612 3.69 -23.07 7.89
C ILE A 612 2.89 -23.39 6.62
N GLU A 613 1.78 -22.67 6.44
CA GLU A 613 0.96 -22.71 5.23
C GLU A 613 0.99 -21.33 4.54
N LEU A 614 1.36 -21.31 3.26
CA LEU A 614 1.35 -20.14 2.39
C LEU A 614 0.28 -20.34 1.31
N SER A 615 -0.99 -20.14 1.69
CA SER A 615 -2.16 -20.25 0.79
C SER A 615 -3.09 -19.05 0.93
N SER A 616 -3.98 -18.85 -0.05
CA SER A 616 -4.96 -17.75 -0.04
C SER A 616 -5.94 -17.76 1.14
N ARG A 617 -5.91 -18.79 2.00
CA ARG A 617 -6.69 -18.86 3.25
C ARG A 617 -6.08 -18.05 4.40
N ARG A 618 -4.80 -17.70 4.32
CA ARG A 618 -4.13 -16.90 5.35
C ARG A 618 -4.39 -15.41 5.15
N SER A 619 -4.57 -14.69 6.24
CA SER A 619 -4.69 -13.23 6.20
C SER A 619 -3.40 -12.63 5.64
N SER A 620 -3.54 -11.67 4.73
CA SER A 620 -2.41 -10.95 4.15
C SER A 620 -1.61 -10.15 5.20
N LEU A 621 -2.21 -9.88 6.36
CA LEU A 621 -1.59 -9.17 7.48
C LEU A 621 -0.58 -10.05 8.25
N GLU A 622 -0.79 -11.37 8.30
CA GLU A 622 0.08 -12.33 9.01
C GLU A 622 1.32 -12.73 8.19
N LEU A 623 1.27 -12.51 6.88
CA LEU A 623 2.25 -13.06 5.95
C LEU A 623 3.69 -12.50 6.14
N PRO A 624 3.91 -11.21 6.44
CA PRO A 624 5.26 -10.72 6.77
C PRO A 624 5.90 -11.45 7.95
N GLY A 625 5.13 -11.75 9.01
CA GLY A 625 5.60 -12.55 10.15
C GLY A 625 5.94 -13.98 9.73
N LEU A 626 5.09 -14.62 8.92
CA LEU A 626 5.35 -15.95 8.36
C LEU A 626 6.63 -16.00 7.49
N LEU A 627 6.89 -14.96 6.69
CA LEU A 627 8.11 -14.87 5.88
C LEU A 627 9.36 -14.70 6.75
N LYS A 628 9.29 -13.86 7.79
CA LYS A 628 10.39 -13.71 8.76
C LYS A 628 10.71 -15.03 9.47
N ARG A 629 9.69 -15.85 9.80
CA ARG A 629 9.90 -17.20 10.34
C ARG A 629 10.59 -18.14 9.35
N LEU A 630 10.38 -17.96 8.04
CA LEU A 630 11.11 -18.71 7.02
C LEU A 630 12.56 -18.29 6.88
N GLU A 631 12.92 -17.05 7.24
CA GLU A 631 14.31 -16.55 7.19
C GLU A 631 15.20 -17.10 8.33
N VAL A 632 14.60 -17.68 9.38
CA VAL A 632 15.34 -18.30 10.49
C VAL A 632 16.18 -19.49 10.01
N ASN A 633 17.46 -19.52 10.38
CA ASN A 633 18.40 -20.57 10.02
C ASN A 633 18.30 -21.81 10.93
N ALA A 634 18.75 -22.96 10.43
CA ALA A 634 18.90 -24.20 11.17
C ALA A 634 19.88 -24.02 12.36
N PRO A 635 19.67 -24.71 13.49
CA PRO A 635 18.68 -25.78 13.70
C PRO A 635 17.28 -25.29 14.07
N ASP A 636 17.09 -23.97 14.23
CA ASP A 636 15.81 -23.38 14.68
C ASP A 636 14.80 -23.16 13.55
N ALA A 637 15.26 -23.25 12.30
CA ALA A 637 14.45 -23.19 11.08
C ALA A 637 13.21 -24.10 11.09
N LEU A 638 12.17 -23.64 10.39
CA LEU A 638 10.97 -24.43 10.10
C LEU A 638 11.32 -25.71 9.30
N ASP A 639 10.62 -26.80 9.57
CA ASP A 639 10.82 -28.08 8.88
C ASP A 639 10.14 -28.11 7.50
N ALA A 640 8.97 -27.48 7.38
CA ALA A 640 8.20 -27.49 6.13
C ALA A 640 7.37 -26.22 5.88
N ALA A 641 7.26 -25.87 4.60
CA ALA A 641 6.37 -24.82 4.10
C ALA A 641 5.45 -25.40 3.03
N LEU A 642 4.15 -25.43 3.29
CA LEU A 642 3.15 -25.91 2.32
C LEU A 642 2.53 -24.71 1.60
N ALA A 643 2.66 -24.65 0.28
CA ALA A 643 2.32 -23.47 -0.50
C ALA A 643 1.49 -23.76 -1.75
N THR A 644 0.72 -22.75 -2.17
CA THR A 644 0.06 -22.69 -3.48
C THR A 644 0.64 -21.54 -4.32
N SER A 645 -0.12 -21.03 -5.30
CA SER A 645 0.27 -19.92 -6.17
C SER A 645 0.80 -18.68 -5.46
N MET A 646 0.44 -18.44 -4.19
CA MET A 646 0.98 -17.32 -3.40
C MET A 646 2.50 -17.36 -3.25
N PHE A 647 3.13 -18.53 -3.30
CA PHE A 647 4.59 -18.65 -3.21
C PHE A 647 5.29 -18.25 -4.50
N GLY A 648 4.68 -18.53 -5.65
CA GLY A 648 5.20 -18.10 -6.95
C GLY A 648 5.21 -16.59 -7.12
N THR A 649 4.31 -15.89 -6.41
CA THR A 649 4.13 -14.45 -6.49
C THR A 649 4.77 -13.73 -5.30
N GLY A 650 5.95 -13.15 -5.48
CA GLY A 650 6.42 -12.09 -4.57
C GLY A 650 7.02 -12.49 -3.23
N VAL A 651 7.14 -13.78 -2.92
CA VAL A 651 7.86 -14.24 -1.74
C VAL A 651 9.37 -14.11 -1.98
N ASP A 652 10.07 -13.52 -1.02
CA ASP A 652 11.51 -13.22 -1.07
C ASP A 652 12.19 -13.86 0.14
N VAL A 653 12.57 -15.14 0.03
CA VAL A 653 13.31 -15.88 1.06
C VAL A 653 14.52 -16.53 0.41
N ASP A 654 15.71 -15.98 0.68
CA ASP A 654 16.90 -16.31 -0.10
C ASP A 654 17.51 -17.68 0.22
N ARG A 655 17.32 -18.18 1.44
CA ARG A 655 17.93 -19.42 1.91
C ARG A 655 17.27 -20.70 1.39
N LEU A 656 16.05 -20.66 0.84
CA LEU A 656 15.34 -21.90 0.48
C LEU A 656 16.04 -22.65 -0.67
N GLY A 657 16.38 -23.92 -0.45
CA GLY A 657 17.15 -24.78 -1.37
C GLY A 657 16.48 -26.12 -1.69
N LEU A 658 15.33 -26.46 -1.08
CA LEU A 658 14.66 -27.75 -1.26
C LEU A 658 13.16 -27.61 -1.54
N MET A 659 12.68 -28.22 -2.63
CA MET A 659 11.28 -28.14 -3.05
C MET A 659 10.75 -29.46 -3.60
N VAL A 660 9.48 -29.75 -3.32
CA VAL A 660 8.68 -30.77 -4.00
C VAL A 660 7.48 -30.10 -4.67
N VAL A 661 7.38 -30.22 -6.00
CA VAL A 661 6.25 -29.76 -6.80
C VAL A 661 5.29 -30.95 -7.02
N HIS A 662 4.05 -30.81 -6.59
CA HIS A 662 3.04 -31.86 -6.70
C HIS A 662 2.17 -31.68 -7.95
N GLY A 663 2.53 -32.41 -9.01
CA GLY A 663 1.91 -32.33 -10.34
C GLY A 663 2.30 -31.07 -11.11
N GLN A 664 2.11 -31.10 -12.43
CA GLN A 664 2.45 -29.96 -13.27
C GLN A 664 1.48 -28.78 -13.00
N PRO A 665 1.98 -27.57 -12.69
CA PRO A 665 1.15 -26.38 -12.61
C PRO A 665 0.40 -26.09 -13.91
N LYS A 666 -0.72 -25.35 -13.80
CA LYS A 666 -1.60 -25.09 -14.94
C LYS A 666 -0.90 -24.36 -16.09
N THR A 667 0.08 -23.52 -15.79
CA THR A 667 0.88 -22.78 -16.77
C THR A 667 2.36 -22.98 -16.51
N THR A 668 3.16 -22.91 -17.57
CA THR A 668 4.62 -22.96 -17.48
C THR A 668 5.16 -21.75 -16.72
N ALA A 669 4.54 -20.58 -16.88
CA ALA A 669 4.89 -19.37 -16.13
C ALA A 669 4.81 -19.60 -14.61
N SER A 670 3.71 -20.17 -14.11
CA SER A 670 3.57 -20.48 -12.68
C SER A 670 4.61 -21.49 -12.19
N TYR A 671 4.98 -22.47 -13.03
CA TYR A 671 6.04 -23.43 -12.71
C TYR A 671 7.40 -22.75 -12.56
N ILE A 672 7.79 -21.89 -13.52
CA ILE A 672 9.05 -21.12 -13.48
C ILE A 672 9.06 -20.21 -12.25
N GLN A 673 7.97 -19.49 -11.98
CA GLN A 673 7.88 -18.56 -10.87
C GLN A 673 7.96 -19.24 -9.51
N ALA A 674 7.25 -20.36 -9.32
CA ALA A 674 7.27 -21.10 -8.07
C ALA A 674 8.65 -21.73 -7.81
N THR A 675 9.22 -22.37 -8.83
CA THR A 675 10.54 -23.02 -8.72
C THR A 675 11.68 -22.01 -8.65
N GLY A 676 11.49 -20.82 -9.22
CA GLY A 676 12.39 -19.68 -9.16
C GLY A 676 12.70 -19.15 -7.76
N ARG A 677 11.88 -19.51 -6.76
CA ARG A 677 12.04 -19.09 -5.36
C ARG A 677 13.02 -19.95 -4.56
N VAL A 678 13.53 -21.03 -5.16
CA VAL A 678 14.45 -21.97 -4.52
C VAL A 678 15.78 -21.97 -5.27
N GLY A 679 16.89 -22.12 -4.54
CA GLY A 679 18.25 -22.17 -5.11
C GLY A 679 18.81 -20.80 -5.52
N ARG A 680 18.63 -19.77 -4.69
CA ARG A 680 19.08 -18.38 -4.95
C ARG A 680 20.49 -18.09 -4.44
N GLN A 681 20.80 -18.46 -3.21
CA GLN A 681 22.15 -18.28 -2.64
C GLN A 681 23.16 -19.35 -3.11
N GLY A 682 22.67 -20.48 -3.59
CA GLY A 682 23.47 -21.54 -4.21
C GLY A 682 22.57 -22.63 -4.81
N GLY A 683 23.13 -23.80 -5.12
CA GLY A 683 22.36 -24.89 -5.73
C GLY A 683 21.14 -25.31 -4.92
N GLY A 684 20.00 -25.48 -5.59
CA GLY A 684 18.75 -26.02 -5.04
C GLY A 684 18.33 -27.34 -5.69
N LEU A 685 17.55 -28.15 -4.97
CA LEU A 685 16.98 -29.41 -5.45
C LEU A 685 15.46 -29.30 -5.55
N ILE A 686 14.93 -29.58 -6.75
CA ILE A 686 13.50 -29.57 -7.01
C ILE A 686 13.06 -30.95 -7.48
N ILE A 687 12.17 -31.58 -6.71
CA ILE A 687 11.53 -32.83 -7.09
C ILE A 687 10.14 -32.55 -7.64
N SER A 688 9.92 -32.80 -8.93
CA SER A 688 8.61 -32.74 -9.57
C SER A 688 7.96 -34.12 -9.53
N PHE A 689 6.94 -34.29 -8.68
CA PHE A 689 6.18 -35.52 -8.57
C PHE A 689 4.98 -35.49 -9.52
N PHE A 690 5.01 -36.33 -10.55
CA PHE A 690 3.98 -36.46 -11.56
C PHE A 690 3.09 -37.68 -11.29
N ARG A 691 1.77 -37.49 -11.34
CA ARG A 691 0.82 -38.59 -11.12
C ARG A 691 0.59 -39.34 -12.42
N ALA A 692 0.93 -40.62 -12.46
CA ALA A 692 0.71 -41.49 -13.63
C ALA A 692 -0.76 -41.53 -14.09
N SER A 693 -1.72 -41.33 -13.18
CA SER A 693 -3.15 -41.30 -13.51
C SER A 693 -3.64 -40.00 -14.15
N ARG A 694 -2.78 -38.96 -14.23
CA ARG A 694 -3.11 -37.68 -14.87
C ARG A 694 -2.39 -37.61 -16.21
N PRO A 695 -3.11 -37.65 -17.35
CA PRO A 695 -2.48 -37.60 -18.67
C PRO A 695 -1.52 -36.43 -18.85
N ARG A 696 -1.88 -35.24 -18.36
CA ARG A 696 -1.03 -34.04 -18.38
C ARG A 696 0.29 -34.22 -17.63
N ASP A 697 0.24 -34.82 -16.44
CA ASP A 697 1.44 -35.04 -15.63
C ASP A 697 2.34 -36.09 -16.28
N LEU A 698 1.74 -37.13 -16.87
CA LEU A 698 2.47 -38.18 -17.58
C LEU A 698 3.20 -37.63 -18.82
N ASP A 699 2.53 -36.80 -19.61
CA ASP A 699 3.12 -36.10 -20.77
C ASP A 699 4.34 -35.25 -20.35
N HIS A 700 4.21 -34.45 -19.28
CA HIS A 700 5.34 -33.67 -18.76
C HIS A 700 6.48 -34.53 -18.22
N TYR A 701 6.18 -35.71 -17.66
CA TYR A 701 7.19 -36.65 -17.21
C TYR A 701 7.97 -37.26 -18.38
N GLU A 702 7.28 -37.69 -19.43
CA GLU A 702 7.90 -38.30 -20.62
C GLU A 702 8.83 -37.33 -21.37
N PHE A 703 8.46 -36.05 -21.43
CA PHE A 703 9.26 -35.01 -22.10
C PHE A 703 10.10 -34.15 -21.14
N PHE A 704 10.28 -34.57 -19.88
CA PHE A 704 10.78 -33.73 -18.80
C PHE A 704 12.06 -32.96 -19.13
N THR A 705 13.09 -33.65 -19.62
CA THR A 705 14.39 -33.03 -19.93
C THR A 705 14.28 -32.03 -21.08
N GLY A 706 13.55 -32.37 -22.15
CA GLY A 706 13.34 -31.48 -23.29
C GLY A 706 12.56 -30.23 -22.89
N TYR A 707 11.50 -30.41 -22.10
CA TYR A 707 10.73 -29.31 -21.53
C TYR A 707 11.59 -28.38 -20.66
N HIS A 708 12.45 -28.92 -19.79
CA HIS A 708 13.34 -28.11 -18.93
C HIS A 708 14.44 -27.39 -19.72
N ARG A 709 15.00 -28.00 -20.77
CA ARG A 709 15.99 -27.33 -21.64
C ARG A 709 15.39 -26.20 -22.48
N ALA A 710 14.07 -26.17 -22.65
CA ALA A 710 13.37 -25.15 -23.44
C ALA A 710 12.21 -24.48 -22.66
N LEU A 711 12.30 -24.37 -21.33
CA LEU A 711 11.23 -23.90 -20.44
C LEU A 711 10.53 -22.62 -20.94
N TYR A 712 11.32 -21.60 -21.31
CA TYR A 712 10.78 -20.32 -21.78
C TYR A 712 10.00 -20.42 -23.10
N ARG A 713 10.27 -21.42 -23.94
CA ARG A 713 9.53 -21.66 -25.19
C ARG A 713 8.09 -22.13 -24.91
N HIS A 714 7.87 -22.79 -23.78
CA HIS A 714 6.58 -23.34 -23.37
C HIS A 714 5.73 -22.32 -22.58
N VAL A 715 6.28 -21.16 -22.23
CA VAL A 715 5.51 -20.07 -21.62
C VAL A 715 4.37 -19.67 -22.57
N GLU A 716 3.17 -19.68 -22.02
CA GLU A 716 1.94 -19.34 -22.71
C GLU A 716 1.87 -17.81 -22.96
N PRO A 717 1.39 -17.35 -24.13
CA PRO A 717 1.08 -15.94 -24.33
C PRO A 717 -0.04 -15.48 -23.41
N ILE A 718 0.07 -14.25 -22.90
CA ILE A 718 -0.93 -13.68 -22.01
C ILE A 718 -2.15 -13.20 -22.79
N THR A 719 -3.33 -13.62 -22.32
CA THR A 719 -4.62 -13.26 -22.93
C THR A 719 -5.26 -12.08 -22.20
N VAL A 720 -5.34 -10.92 -22.86
CA VAL A 720 -6.08 -9.73 -22.40
C VAL A 720 -6.90 -9.16 -23.56
N ALA A 721 -8.16 -8.81 -23.32
CA ALA A 721 -9.07 -8.28 -24.34
C ALA A 721 -9.95 -7.14 -23.78
N PRO A 722 -9.39 -5.93 -23.61
CA PRO A 722 -10.05 -4.81 -22.92
C PRO A 722 -11.40 -4.37 -23.49
N PHE A 723 -11.59 -4.48 -24.80
CA PHE A 723 -12.83 -4.06 -25.47
C PHE A 723 -13.70 -5.26 -25.89
N SER A 724 -13.56 -6.41 -25.22
CA SER A 724 -14.48 -7.52 -25.36
C SER A 724 -15.89 -7.14 -24.87
N PRO A 725 -16.98 -7.72 -25.41
CA PRO A 725 -18.35 -7.30 -25.07
C PRO A 725 -18.63 -7.25 -23.56
N ARG A 726 -18.18 -8.26 -22.80
CA ARG A 726 -18.36 -8.29 -21.33
C ARG A 726 -17.53 -7.26 -20.57
N ALA A 727 -16.34 -6.90 -21.08
CA ALA A 727 -15.53 -5.85 -20.49
C ALA A 727 -16.16 -4.47 -20.73
N ARG A 728 -16.73 -4.26 -21.94
CA ARG A 728 -17.42 -3.02 -22.30
C ARG A 728 -18.70 -2.82 -21.46
N GLU A 729 -19.56 -3.83 -21.40
CA GLU A 729 -20.78 -3.85 -20.59
C GLU A 729 -20.52 -3.44 -19.13
N ARG A 730 -19.40 -3.91 -18.54
CA ARG A 730 -19.04 -3.61 -17.15
C ARG A 730 -18.26 -2.32 -16.95
N GLY A 731 -17.64 -1.79 -17.99
CA GLY A 731 -16.56 -0.81 -17.85
C GLY A 731 -16.77 0.53 -18.55
N LEU A 732 -17.53 0.61 -19.65
CA LEU A 732 -17.67 1.86 -20.41
C LEU A 732 -18.39 2.94 -19.59
N GLY A 733 -19.49 2.60 -18.92
CA GLY A 733 -20.22 3.53 -18.05
C GLY A 733 -19.36 4.13 -16.93
N PRO A 734 -18.78 3.29 -16.05
CA PRO A 734 -17.84 3.77 -15.02
C PRO A 734 -16.64 4.54 -15.58
N LEU A 735 -16.15 4.19 -16.76
CA LEU A 735 -15.06 4.90 -17.42
C LEU A 735 -15.47 6.32 -17.86
N ALA A 736 -16.69 6.50 -18.36
CA ALA A 736 -17.23 7.82 -18.68
C ALA A 736 -17.37 8.69 -17.42
N VAL A 737 -17.83 8.09 -16.31
CA VAL A 737 -17.89 8.76 -15.00
C VAL A 737 -16.50 9.20 -14.52
N ILE A 738 -15.47 8.39 -14.76
CA ILE A 738 -14.08 8.76 -14.44
C ILE A 738 -13.64 9.99 -15.23
N PHE A 739 -13.88 10.03 -16.54
CA PHE A 739 -13.49 11.18 -17.36
C PHE A 739 -14.12 12.48 -16.82
N LEU A 740 -15.45 12.49 -16.62
CA LEU A 740 -16.17 13.69 -16.17
C LEU A 740 -15.81 14.09 -14.74
N ARG A 741 -15.53 13.13 -13.84
CA ARG A 741 -15.23 13.45 -12.44
C ARG A 741 -13.77 13.81 -12.19
N GLN A 742 -12.84 13.29 -12.99
CA GLN A 742 -11.40 13.39 -12.70
C GLN A 742 -10.65 14.34 -13.64
N ALA A 743 -11.04 14.43 -14.92
CA ALA A 743 -10.32 15.22 -15.89
C ALA A 743 -10.54 16.72 -15.66
N GLN A 744 -9.53 17.51 -15.99
CA GLN A 744 -9.66 18.97 -16.12
C GLN A 744 -10.18 19.34 -17.52
N GLU A 745 -9.73 18.58 -18.52
CA GLU A 745 -10.07 18.76 -19.93
C GLU A 745 -10.20 17.37 -20.59
N ILE A 746 -11.13 17.24 -21.53
CA ILE A 746 -11.32 16.04 -22.35
C ILE A 746 -11.21 16.45 -23.82
N ALA A 747 -10.09 16.08 -24.46
CA ALA A 747 -9.84 16.31 -25.89
C ALA A 747 -10.03 17.78 -26.35
N GLY A 748 -9.51 18.76 -25.60
CA GLY A 748 -9.70 20.18 -25.90
C GLY A 748 -10.83 20.86 -25.12
N ASN A 749 -11.76 20.08 -24.58
CA ASN A 749 -12.97 20.61 -23.94
C ASN A 749 -12.80 20.68 -22.41
N ALA A 750 -12.95 21.87 -21.83
CA ALA A 750 -12.92 22.03 -20.38
C ALA A 750 -14.07 21.27 -19.73
N VAL A 751 -13.79 20.52 -18.66
CA VAL A 751 -14.80 19.74 -17.95
C VAL A 751 -15.46 20.61 -16.89
N SER A 752 -16.80 20.62 -16.86
CA SER A 752 -17.56 21.36 -15.84
C SER A 752 -17.29 20.86 -14.42
N ASP A 753 -17.13 21.82 -13.48
CA ASP A 753 -16.96 21.53 -12.06
C ASP A 753 -18.19 20.86 -11.42
N GLU A 754 -19.35 20.89 -12.07
CA GLU A 754 -20.56 20.23 -11.55
C GLU A 754 -20.38 18.71 -11.45
N TRP A 755 -19.61 18.10 -12.35
CA TRP A 755 -19.45 16.65 -12.43
C TRP A 755 -18.78 16.06 -11.17
N ARG A 756 -17.89 16.80 -10.51
CA ARG A 756 -17.20 16.35 -9.29
C ARG A 756 -18.03 16.47 -8.01
N VAL A 757 -19.16 17.18 -8.03
CA VAL A 757 -19.95 17.50 -6.83
C VAL A 757 -20.77 16.30 -6.35
N GLN A 758 -20.35 15.75 -5.22
CA GLN A 758 -21.19 14.91 -4.36
C GLN A 758 -20.72 15.06 -2.90
N GLN A 759 -21.62 15.45 -2.01
CA GLN A 759 -21.35 15.58 -0.58
C GLN A 759 -22.42 14.88 0.24
N ARG A 760 -21.99 14.16 1.27
CA ARG A 760 -22.89 13.62 2.29
C ARG A 760 -23.21 14.73 3.30
N LEU A 761 -24.50 14.98 3.51
CA LEU A 761 -25.01 15.94 4.48
C LEU A 761 -25.55 15.21 5.71
N SER A 762 -25.87 15.97 6.76
CA SER A 762 -26.55 15.44 7.95
C SER A 762 -27.97 15.00 7.60
N GLY A 763 -28.13 13.71 7.23
CA GLY A 763 -29.42 13.09 6.90
C GLY A 763 -29.79 13.09 5.41
N ALA A 764 -28.95 13.65 4.55
CA ALA A 764 -29.19 13.77 3.10
C ALA A 764 -27.89 13.65 2.30
N TYR A 765 -28.00 13.69 0.97
CA TYR A 765 -26.92 13.89 0.02
C TYR A 765 -27.17 15.14 -0.79
N TYR A 766 -26.09 15.70 -1.32
CA TYR A 766 -26.13 16.71 -2.35
C TYR A 766 -25.21 16.27 -3.48
N SER A 767 -25.79 15.98 -4.64
CA SER A 767 -25.10 15.50 -5.83
C SER A 767 -25.60 16.25 -7.05
N LEU A 768 -24.71 16.52 -8.00
CA LEU A 768 -25.09 17.09 -9.30
C LEU A 768 -25.15 16.03 -10.41
N ALA A 769 -25.18 14.73 -10.06
CA ALA A 769 -25.29 13.64 -11.02
C ALA A 769 -26.50 13.74 -11.98
N TYR A 770 -27.60 14.38 -11.54
CA TYR A 770 -28.81 14.56 -12.35
C TYR A 770 -28.64 15.61 -13.47
N ARG A 771 -27.55 16.39 -13.46
CA ARG A 771 -27.24 17.38 -14.50
C ARG A 771 -27.00 16.75 -15.87
N MET A 772 -26.64 15.46 -15.93
CA MET A 772 -26.59 14.73 -17.21
C MET A 772 -27.88 14.81 -18.03
N GLY A 773 -29.03 15.00 -17.39
CA GLY A 773 -30.29 15.18 -18.10
C GLY A 773 -30.36 16.42 -19.00
N THR A 774 -29.60 17.48 -18.70
CA THR A 774 -29.53 18.73 -19.48
C THR A 774 -28.19 18.92 -20.19
N HIS A 775 -27.12 18.30 -19.70
CA HIS A 775 -25.74 18.46 -20.18
C HIS A 775 -25.26 17.31 -21.08
N ARG A 776 -26.16 16.41 -21.51
CA ARG A 776 -25.80 15.24 -22.33
C ARG A 776 -25.04 15.61 -23.62
N ASN A 777 -25.41 16.72 -24.25
CA ASN A 777 -24.83 17.15 -25.53
C ASN A 777 -23.76 18.25 -25.34
N ASP A 778 -23.27 18.42 -24.11
CA ASP A 778 -22.18 19.35 -23.88
C ASP A 778 -20.88 18.77 -24.50
N PRO A 779 -19.98 19.62 -25.02
CA PRO A 779 -18.82 19.16 -25.77
C PRO A 779 -17.93 18.15 -25.04
N GLU A 780 -17.78 18.29 -23.71
CA GLU A 780 -16.99 17.35 -22.89
C GLU A 780 -17.65 15.98 -22.71
N VAL A 781 -18.98 15.89 -22.88
CA VAL A 781 -19.75 14.63 -22.79
C VAL A 781 -19.85 13.98 -24.16
N ASP A 782 -20.18 14.73 -25.20
CA ASP A 782 -20.40 14.23 -26.56
C ASP A 782 -19.14 13.60 -27.17
N ILE A 783 -17.94 14.04 -26.77
CA ILE A 783 -16.67 13.52 -27.29
C ILE A 783 -16.25 12.17 -26.67
N ILE A 784 -16.84 11.77 -25.53
CA ILE A 784 -16.43 10.58 -24.78
C ILE A 784 -16.53 9.28 -25.62
N PRO A 785 -17.65 9.01 -26.32
CA PRO A 785 -17.77 7.81 -27.16
C PRO A 785 -16.68 7.71 -28.24
N ASP A 786 -16.33 8.82 -28.89
CA ASP A 786 -15.29 8.87 -29.92
C ASP A 786 -13.91 8.55 -29.34
N LEU A 787 -13.59 9.05 -28.14
CA LEU A 787 -12.33 8.74 -27.46
C LEU A 787 -12.21 7.25 -27.13
N MET A 788 -13.30 6.63 -26.67
CA MET A 788 -13.34 5.21 -26.37
C MET A 788 -13.20 4.36 -27.64
N GLU A 789 -13.87 4.74 -28.73
CA GLU A 789 -13.75 4.08 -30.03
C GLU A 789 -12.34 4.24 -30.62
N GLN A 790 -11.73 5.42 -30.52
CA GLN A 790 -10.36 5.64 -30.95
C GLN A 790 -9.41 4.70 -30.21
N ARG A 791 -9.54 4.59 -28.89
CA ARG A 791 -8.74 3.64 -28.09
C ARG A 791 -8.98 2.19 -28.49
N ALA A 792 -10.23 1.83 -28.76
CA ALA A 792 -10.62 0.48 -29.17
C ALA A 792 -10.08 0.11 -30.56
N SER A 793 -10.06 1.06 -31.49
CA SER A 793 -9.54 0.87 -32.86
C SER A 793 -8.04 0.57 -32.89
N GLN A 794 -7.29 1.01 -31.86
CA GLN A 794 -5.85 0.80 -31.74
C GLN A 794 -5.47 -0.55 -31.13
N GLN A 795 -6.47 -1.36 -30.75
CA GLN A 795 -6.24 -2.72 -30.29
C GLN A 795 -5.59 -3.60 -31.38
N PRO A 796 -4.80 -4.63 -30.98
CA PRO A 796 -4.23 -5.59 -31.92
C PRO A 796 -5.31 -6.23 -32.81
N ALA A 797 -4.95 -6.61 -34.04
CA ALA A 797 -5.91 -7.06 -35.07
C ALA A 797 -6.89 -8.15 -34.58
N GLY A 798 -6.44 -9.13 -33.79
CA GLY A 798 -7.30 -10.21 -33.25
C GLY A 798 -8.13 -9.84 -32.01
N ARG A 799 -8.00 -8.61 -31.50
CA ARG A 799 -8.68 -8.11 -30.28
C ARG A 799 -9.48 -6.84 -30.53
N ARG A 800 -9.40 -6.30 -31.74
CA ARG A 800 -10.11 -5.09 -32.16
C ARG A 800 -11.62 -5.39 -32.27
N PRO A 801 -12.49 -4.61 -31.63
CA PRO A 801 -13.92 -4.76 -31.81
C PRO A 801 -14.35 -4.38 -33.23
N ALA A 802 -15.58 -4.73 -33.60
CA ALA A 802 -16.18 -4.26 -34.84
C ALA A 802 -16.21 -2.72 -34.86
N PRO A 803 -15.97 -2.08 -36.02
CA PRO A 803 -16.00 -0.63 -36.13
C PRO A 803 -17.30 -0.03 -35.58
N ASN A 804 -17.19 1.07 -34.83
CA ASN A 804 -18.30 1.80 -34.20
C ASN A 804 -19.04 1.03 -33.09
N ALA A 805 -18.66 -0.22 -32.77
CA ALA A 805 -19.33 -0.96 -31.72
C ALA A 805 -19.13 -0.32 -30.35
N VAL A 806 -17.95 0.23 -30.07
CA VAL A 806 -17.66 0.89 -28.79
C VAL A 806 -18.30 2.26 -28.75
N LEU A 807 -18.26 3.00 -29.86
CA LEU A 807 -18.93 4.29 -30.01
C LEU A 807 -20.43 4.20 -29.68
N VAL A 808 -21.16 3.29 -30.33
CA VAL A 808 -22.61 3.14 -30.16
C VAL A 808 -22.95 2.71 -28.74
N GLU A 809 -22.20 1.77 -28.18
CA GLU A 809 -22.42 1.27 -26.81
C GLU A 809 -22.15 2.38 -25.78
N ALA A 810 -21.03 3.10 -25.88
CA ALA A 810 -20.71 4.20 -24.99
C ALA A 810 -21.72 5.35 -25.06
N ALA A 811 -22.18 5.71 -26.27
CA ALA A 811 -23.23 6.72 -26.44
C ALA A 811 -24.55 6.29 -25.80
N SER A 812 -24.94 5.02 -25.97
CA SER A 812 -26.14 4.45 -25.35
C SER A 812 -26.05 4.46 -23.81
N GLU A 813 -24.88 4.20 -23.24
CA GLU A 813 -24.65 4.27 -21.80
C GLU A 813 -24.78 5.70 -21.23
N LEU A 814 -24.37 6.71 -21.99
CA LEU A 814 -24.57 8.12 -21.62
C LEU A 814 -26.03 8.56 -21.79
N ASP A 815 -26.71 8.09 -22.83
CA ASP A 815 -28.15 8.36 -23.05
C ASP A 815 -29.01 7.75 -21.94
N ARG A 816 -28.65 6.55 -21.47
CA ARG A 816 -29.27 5.91 -20.30
C ARG A 816 -29.14 6.79 -19.06
N TRP A 817 -27.94 7.32 -18.79
CA TRP A 817 -27.72 8.25 -17.68
C TRP A 817 -28.60 9.50 -17.84
N ALA A 818 -28.58 10.14 -19.01
CA ALA A 818 -29.37 11.35 -19.28
C ALA A 818 -30.88 11.11 -19.14
N SER A 819 -31.37 9.93 -19.54
CA SER A 819 -32.78 9.55 -19.38
C SER A 819 -33.17 9.43 -17.91
N LEU A 820 -32.44 8.65 -17.12
CA LEU A 820 -32.73 8.47 -15.70
C LEU A 820 -32.57 9.77 -14.91
N ALA A 821 -31.58 10.59 -15.26
CA ALA A 821 -31.36 11.91 -14.68
C ALA A 821 -32.55 12.87 -14.93
N ARG A 822 -33.21 12.80 -16.09
CA ARG A 822 -34.44 13.56 -16.38
C ARG A 822 -35.67 13.03 -15.65
N GLN A 823 -35.74 11.73 -15.41
CA GLN A 823 -36.83 11.10 -14.66
C GLN A 823 -36.77 11.41 -13.17
N HIS A 824 -35.55 11.51 -12.62
CA HIS A 824 -35.29 11.71 -11.20
C HIS A 824 -34.52 13.01 -10.91
N PRO A 825 -35.08 14.20 -11.24
CA PRO A 825 -34.39 15.45 -11.01
C PRO A 825 -34.30 15.75 -9.50
N GLY A 826 -33.08 15.91 -8.98
CA GLY A 826 -32.89 16.35 -7.59
C GLY A 826 -31.57 15.91 -6.98
N ALA A 827 -30.96 16.80 -6.19
CA ALA A 827 -29.61 16.60 -5.67
C ALA A 827 -29.49 15.53 -4.56
N ASP A 828 -30.58 15.24 -3.84
CA ASP A 828 -30.65 14.16 -2.85
C ASP A 828 -31.32 12.89 -3.39
N ILE A 829 -31.98 12.97 -4.56
CA ILE A 829 -32.75 11.86 -5.14
C ILE A 829 -31.86 11.00 -6.05
N PHE A 830 -31.04 11.65 -6.86
CA PHE A 830 -30.20 11.01 -7.87
C PHE A 830 -28.72 11.34 -7.64
N VAL A 831 -27.97 10.36 -7.14
CA VAL A 831 -26.58 10.52 -6.69
C VAL A 831 -25.63 9.67 -7.54
N TYR A 832 -24.32 9.95 -7.51
CA TYR A 832 -23.36 9.07 -8.19
C TYR A 832 -23.31 7.69 -7.54
N TYR A 833 -23.30 7.66 -6.20
CA TYR A 833 -23.17 6.45 -5.42
C TYR A 833 -23.61 6.70 -3.99
N GLU A 834 -24.25 5.68 -3.38
CA GLU A 834 -24.42 5.57 -1.94
C GLU A 834 -24.00 4.20 -1.40
N PRO A 835 -23.43 4.10 -0.18
CA PRO A 835 -23.10 2.80 0.40
C PRO A 835 -24.35 2.00 0.79
N THR A 836 -24.44 0.75 0.30
CA THR A 836 -25.58 -0.17 0.51
C THR A 836 -25.29 -1.39 1.36
N LEU A 837 -24.01 -1.71 1.61
CA LEU A 837 -23.61 -2.89 2.40
C LEU A 837 -24.27 -2.96 3.78
N PHE A 838 -24.64 -1.80 4.34
CA PHE A 838 -25.06 -1.67 5.73
C PHE A 838 -26.27 -0.76 5.95
N ARG A 839 -26.89 -0.27 4.88
CA ARG A 839 -28.22 0.33 4.93
C ARG A 839 -28.96 -0.03 3.65
N PRO A 840 -30.29 -0.20 3.69
CA PRO A 840 -31.03 -0.27 2.45
C PRO A 840 -30.75 1.00 1.62
N PRO A 841 -30.56 0.88 0.30
CA PRO A 841 -30.52 2.03 -0.58
C PRO A 841 -31.80 2.87 -0.40
N GLU A 842 -31.64 4.16 -0.54
CA GLU A 842 -32.68 5.19 -0.39
C GLU A 842 -32.78 6.07 -1.64
N ARG A 843 -31.85 5.93 -2.59
CA ARG A 843 -31.66 6.85 -3.72
C ARG A 843 -31.42 6.10 -5.02
N HIS A 844 -31.72 6.78 -6.12
CA HIS A 844 -31.33 6.35 -7.46
C HIS A 844 -29.86 6.70 -7.69
N VAL A 845 -29.13 5.83 -8.41
CA VAL A 845 -27.67 5.96 -8.51
C VAL A 845 -27.11 5.84 -9.92
N VAL A 846 -26.02 6.54 -10.20
CA VAL A 846 -25.24 6.35 -11.43
C VAL A 846 -24.44 5.05 -11.37
N LEU A 847 -23.74 4.79 -10.26
CA LEU A 847 -22.90 3.62 -10.04
C LEU A 847 -23.63 2.67 -9.08
N GLY A 848 -24.36 1.72 -9.65
CA GLY A 848 -25.22 0.80 -8.91
C GLY A 848 -24.57 -0.51 -8.49
N ASP A 849 -25.22 -1.16 -7.55
CA ASP A 849 -24.90 -2.50 -7.06
C ASP A 849 -26.18 -3.34 -6.92
N ALA A 850 -26.02 -4.65 -6.69
CA ALA A 850 -27.15 -5.57 -6.61
C ALA A 850 -28.22 -5.20 -5.56
N HIS A 851 -27.88 -4.42 -4.52
CA HIS A 851 -28.84 -4.02 -3.50
C HIS A 851 -29.83 -2.96 -4.00
N HIS A 852 -29.40 -2.04 -4.87
CA HIS A 852 -30.29 -1.04 -5.48
C HIS A 852 -31.39 -1.71 -6.28
N ARG A 853 -31.02 -2.68 -7.12
CA ARG A 853 -31.96 -3.49 -7.90
C ARG A 853 -32.96 -4.25 -7.04
N PHE A 854 -32.50 -4.87 -5.95
CA PHE A 854 -33.37 -5.61 -5.04
C PHE A 854 -34.44 -4.71 -4.40
N GLN A 855 -34.08 -3.46 -4.07
CA GLN A 855 -34.99 -2.47 -3.50
C GLN A 855 -35.75 -1.63 -4.56
N LYS A 856 -35.60 -1.96 -5.85
CA LYS A 856 -36.26 -1.29 -6.98
C LYS A 856 -35.88 0.19 -7.16
N PHE A 857 -34.66 0.58 -6.76
CA PHE A 857 -34.08 1.86 -7.17
C PHE A 857 -33.41 1.71 -8.53
N ASP A 858 -33.60 2.72 -9.39
CA ASP A 858 -32.96 2.75 -10.70
C ASP A 858 -31.46 2.97 -10.58
N GLU A 859 -30.72 2.20 -11.37
CA GLU A 859 -29.27 2.28 -11.53
C GLU A 859 -28.92 2.52 -13.01
N VAL A 860 -28.02 3.48 -13.26
CA VAL A 860 -27.51 3.72 -14.62
C VAL A 860 -26.57 2.59 -15.02
N TYR A 861 -25.47 2.42 -14.28
CA TYR A 861 -24.45 1.41 -14.55
C TYR A 861 -24.53 0.31 -13.50
N GLU A 862 -24.92 -0.87 -13.96
CA GLU A 862 -25.19 -2.03 -13.12
C GLU A 862 -23.90 -2.70 -12.65
N ASN A 863 -23.80 -3.02 -11.35
CA ASN A 863 -22.66 -3.72 -10.76
C ASN A 863 -21.32 -3.02 -11.08
N ALA A 864 -21.29 -1.69 -10.96
CA ALA A 864 -20.08 -0.92 -11.17
C ALA A 864 -18.97 -1.41 -10.21
N PRO A 865 -17.83 -1.92 -10.72
CA PRO A 865 -16.83 -2.56 -9.86
C PRO A 865 -16.23 -1.52 -8.92
N GLN A 866 -16.13 -1.84 -7.62
CA GLN A 866 -15.39 -1.01 -6.66
C GLN A 866 -13.93 -1.42 -6.55
N SER A 867 -13.62 -2.62 -7.03
CA SER A 867 -12.27 -3.18 -7.18
C SER A 867 -12.21 -4.01 -8.45
N LEU A 868 -11.18 -3.83 -9.29
CA LEU A 868 -11.07 -4.61 -10.54
C LEU A 868 -10.93 -6.12 -10.30
N ARG A 869 -10.57 -6.55 -9.08
CA ARG A 869 -10.51 -7.97 -8.70
C ARG A 869 -11.88 -8.60 -8.44
N GLU A 870 -12.91 -7.81 -8.13
CA GLU A 870 -14.29 -8.32 -7.98
C GLU A 870 -14.80 -8.95 -9.29
N VAL A 871 -14.21 -8.53 -10.42
CA VAL A 871 -14.51 -9.11 -11.73
C VAL A 871 -13.98 -10.54 -11.85
N GLU A 872 -12.85 -10.90 -11.22
CA GLU A 872 -12.36 -12.29 -11.19
C GLU A 872 -13.29 -13.20 -10.39
N GLU A 873 -13.79 -12.71 -9.25
CA GLU A 873 -14.68 -13.49 -8.37
C GLU A 873 -16.08 -13.68 -8.99
N THR A 874 -16.57 -12.70 -9.75
CA THR A 874 -17.89 -12.72 -10.40
C THR A 874 -17.91 -13.33 -11.80
N THR A 875 -16.75 -13.71 -12.34
CA THR A 875 -16.63 -14.42 -13.63
C THR A 875 -16.43 -15.94 -13.47
N GLY A 876 -16.44 -16.45 -12.24
CA GLY A 876 -16.59 -17.87 -11.99
C GLY A 876 -17.88 -18.37 -12.64
N PHE A 877 -17.78 -19.39 -13.48
CA PHE A 877 -18.93 -20.04 -14.11
C PHE A 877 -20.01 -20.27 -13.05
N LYS A 878 -21.21 -19.71 -13.24
CA LYS A 878 -22.40 -20.23 -12.58
C LYS A 878 -22.53 -21.68 -13.05
N SER A 879 -22.17 -22.60 -12.17
CA SER A 879 -22.44 -24.04 -12.33
C SER A 879 -23.93 -24.30 -12.37
#